data_AF-A0A1X0P997-F1
#
_entry.id   AF-A0A1X0P997-F1
#
_cell.length_a   1.000
_cell.length_b   1.000
_cell.length_c   1.000
_cell.angle_alpha   90.00
_cell.angle_beta   90.00
_cell.angle_gamma   90.00
#
_symmetry.space_group_name_H-M   'P 1'
#
loop_
_entity.id
_entity.type
_entity.pdbx_description
1 polymer ?
#
loop_
_entity_poly.entity_id
_entity_poly.type
_entity_poly.pdbx_seq_one_letter_code
_entity_poly.pdbx_strand_id
1 'polypeptide(L)'
;MTGGDASVHVQKPRSLACFKPVLLEVAGSLDDSACEAITRRLRQFHNRYALIMRFMATLMVPAVEESRLFVHTDEKDNSNGVLGKETEEDDGSKIEKERSMKKVRLEPLITAPRAAVVAEKRIPIVHRLHEKNGKSALEKLEFFMAYHFLPLALLHNIQSDPSPDNVPFLLRHYIHEATRTASFLIADIKERTAVVIDPQLDISIYEADLSLFNLRLIGVILTHCFVDISVGHNALLKAYPDAVLLSGTPWTQENEDSLNEWPTLTLSPRLHLRAIPLPSFSPECMIVELHLDSVLLALFTGTVISVDALPRNDFFNDFPGFLSPNGLTTNDAAAVAQRFLKQRLWERYFEVPEEISSGRRQSLDHVILFPSHGGYNNVTHQLDLYWAAHLGDLKRMKHSRTVLDNILDVNAYIKHVNGRPSLPKPVLFSHVRKWNMLSYPSAFGGSGAKFLASQSLDPMESLTVDITTKSTTTTTTNDDDRNNNNNNNIKTSSSSGSSPIVLDIRDTLEHERLHLKGSVNVPMKFPADAYGVKKAELWLQCILLPFQSVVVICANKQELPLIQQRLALISPGAIVEAFVAKELQPSSEVVQSACSTEIHSHYCSIVTDLPLSITSRYLPRQLVWVIGTTTSALSRVDKYQDLQCIEPVEGTVVLDCRTAYEFKNGSHKYSVHIPLADLCQMTALDGLKIQSSDHNINKCEVQSVEFHGPSPQLGQAFLRQFCRPSLTAGIKRIIVYCAAGYRSLIAASLLRRAFEAAGVSIEVRDVSGGALQIMKQRPDLWEVKDRSIICIS
;
A
#
# COMPACT_ATOMS: atom_id res chain seq x y z
N MET A 1 -14.77 -25.29 -71.33
CA MET A 1 -14.88 -25.59 -69.88
C MET A 1 -13.59 -25.12 -69.23
N THR A 2 -13.34 -23.82 -69.07
CA THR A 2 -13.68 -22.98 -67.89
C THR A 2 -13.32 -23.71 -66.59
N GLY A 3 -12.20 -23.45 -65.90
CA GLY A 3 -11.66 -22.14 -65.51
C GLY A 3 -12.34 -21.70 -64.21
N GLY A 4 -11.68 -21.90 -63.07
CA GLY A 4 -12.23 -21.58 -61.74
C GLY A 4 -11.12 -21.22 -60.75
N ASP A 5 -11.06 -19.94 -60.41
CA ASP A 5 -10.07 -19.26 -59.57
C ASP A 5 -10.02 -19.79 -58.12
N ALA A 6 -8.83 -20.15 -57.67
CA ALA A 6 -8.51 -20.24 -56.25
C ALA A 6 -8.23 -18.81 -55.73
N SER A 7 -9.27 -18.15 -55.23
CA SER A 7 -9.09 -16.89 -54.50
C SER A 7 -8.35 -17.15 -53.19
N VAL A 8 -7.07 -16.80 -53.16
CA VAL A 8 -6.27 -16.72 -51.94
C VAL A 8 -6.91 -15.63 -51.07
N HIS A 9 -7.60 -16.03 -50.01
CA HIS A 9 -7.97 -15.13 -48.92
C HIS A 9 -6.67 -14.59 -48.32
N VAL A 10 -6.22 -13.44 -48.82
CA VAL A 10 -5.24 -12.60 -48.16
C VAL A 10 -5.88 -12.20 -46.84
N GLN A 11 -5.51 -12.89 -45.75
CA GLN A 11 -5.74 -12.40 -44.40
C GLN A 11 -5.14 -11.00 -44.33
N LYS A 12 -5.99 -9.97 -44.34
CA LYS A 12 -5.57 -8.63 -43.96
C LYS A 12 -4.91 -8.77 -42.59
N PRO A 13 -3.69 -8.23 -42.38
CA PRO A 13 -3.08 -8.25 -41.06
C PRO A 13 -4.07 -7.59 -40.11
N ARG A 14 -4.46 -8.29 -39.04
CA ARG A 14 -5.18 -7.67 -37.92
C ARG A 14 -4.36 -6.45 -37.53
N SER A 15 -4.85 -5.25 -37.83
CA SER A 15 -4.19 -4.03 -37.40
C SER A 15 -4.24 -4.05 -35.88
N LEU A 16 -3.13 -4.46 -35.24
CA LEU A 16 -2.94 -4.34 -33.81
C LEU A 16 -3.09 -2.85 -33.50
N ALA A 17 -4.28 -2.45 -33.03
CA ALA A 17 -4.45 -1.15 -32.41
C ALA A 17 -3.57 -1.17 -31.15
N CYS A 18 -2.31 -0.79 -31.32
CA CYS A 18 -1.33 -0.70 -30.27
C CYS A 18 -1.57 0.65 -29.61
N PHE A 19 -2.37 0.66 -28.55
CA PHE A 19 -2.38 1.80 -27.64
C PHE A 19 -0.98 1.94 -27.04
N LYS A 20 -0.52 3.17 -26.91
CA LYS A 20 0.87 3.51 -26.62
C LYS A 20 0.97 4.10 -25.23
N PRO A 21 1.96 3.66 -24.42
CA PRO A 21 2.28 4.35 -23.20
C PRO A 21 2.82 5.76 -23.52
N VAL A 22 2.60 6.70 -22.61
CA VAL A 22 3.18 8.05 -22.70
C VAL A 22 4.69 7.94 -22.52
N LEU A 23 5.46 8.44 -23.48
CA LEU A 23 6.92 8.50 -23.35
C LEU A 23 7.34 9.72 -22.54
N LEU A 24 8.16 9.49 -21.53
CA LEU A 24 8.96 10.50 -20.86
C LEU A 24 10.44 10.24 -21.16
N GLU A 25 11.11 11.22 -21.74
CA GLU A 25 12.52 11.16 -22.08
C GLU A 25 13.33 12.16 -21.23
N VAL A 26 14.47 11.70 -20.72
CA VAL A 26 15.48 12.56 -20.09
C VAL A 26 16.77 12.42 -20.86
N ALA A 27 17.38 13.55 -21.21
CA ALA A 27 18.70 13.60 -21.83
C ALA A 27 19.58 14.62 -21.10
N GLY A 28 20.83 14.26 -20.83
CA GLY A 28 21.75 15.14 -20.09
C GLY A 28 23.07 14.47 -19.70
N SER A 29 23.93 15.21 -19.00
CA SER A 29 25.19 14.68 -18.47
C SER A 29 24.93 13.80 -17.24
N LEU A 30 25.71 12.73 -17.08
CA LEU A 30 25.71 11.92 -15.85
C LEU A 30 26.21 12.70 -14.63
N ASP A 31 27.02 13.74 -14.83
CA ASP A 31 27.58 14.57 -13.76
C ASP A 31 26.64 15.72 -13.35
N ASP A 32 25.49 15.88 -14.04
CA ASP A 32 24.47 16.89 -13.71
C ASP A 32 23.54 16.37 -12.61
N SER A 33 23.58 17.03 -11.45
CA SER A 33 22.80 16.65 -10.26
C SER A 33 21.29 16.76 -10.45
N ALA A 34 20.81 17.68 -11.28
CA ALA A 34 19.39 17.80 -11.60
C ALA A 34 18.96 16.71 -12.59
N CYS A 35 19.79 16.37 -13.56
CA CYS A 35 19.57 15.21 -14.45
C CYS A 35 19.51 13.90 -13.65
N GLU A 36 20.42 13.71 -12.70
CA GLU A 36 20.44 12.56 -11.79
C GLU A 36 19.16 12.51 -10.93
N ALA A 37 18.76 13.65 -10.34
CA ALA A 37 17.56 13.75 -9.52
C ALA A 37 16.28 13.43 -10.31
N ILE A 38 16.10 14.00 -11.49
CA ILE A 38 14.97 13.73 -12.40
C ILE A 38 14.95 12.25 -12.80
N THR A 39 16.10 11.70 -13.21
CA THR A 39 16.24 10.29 -13.60
C THR A 39 15.85 9.36 -12.45
N ARG A 40 16.36 9.63 -11.25
CA ARG A 40 16.03 8.86 -10.04
C ARG A 40 14.53 8.93 -9.74
N ARG A 41 13.93 10.10 -9.88
CA ARG A 41 12.51 10.29 -9.59
C ARG A 41 11.60 9.65 -10.63
N LEU A 42 11.91 9.75 -11.92
CA LEU A 42 11.17 9.07 -12.98
C LEU A 42 11.23 7.55 -12.85
N ARG A 43 12.33 6.97 -12.37
CA ARG A 43 12.40 5.54 -12.06
C ARG A 43 11.38 5.12 -11.00
N GLN A 44 11.13 5.97 -10.00
CA GLN A 44 10.09 5.71 -9.00
C GLN A 44 8.69 5.76 -9.64
N PHE A 45 8.40 6.77 -10.47
CA PHE A 45 7.13 6.81 -11.19
C PHE A 45 6.96 5.64 -12.16
N HIS A 46 8.02 5.22 -12.84
CA HIS A 46 8.01 4.08 -13.76
C HIS A 46 7.56 2.81 -13.07
N ASN A 47 8.04 2.52 -11.86
CA ASN A 47 7.61 1.33 -11.13
C ASN A 47 6.10 1.31 -10.85
N ARG A 48 5.46 2.47 -10.73
CA ARG A 48 4.00 2.59 -10.52
C ARG A 48 3.23 2.52 -11.84
N TYR A 49 3.76 3.12 -12.90
CA TYR A 49 3.05 3.38 -14.15
C TYR A 49 3.64 2.69 -15.38
N ALA A 50 4.49 1.67 -15.23
CA ALA A 50 5.25 1.05 -16.32
C ALA A 50 4.41 0.61 -17.54
N LEU A 51 3.13 0.25 -17.32
CA LEU A 51 2.22 -0.18 -18.39
C LEU A 51 1.62 0.99 -19.19
N ILE A 52 1.62 2.19 -18.62
CA ILE A 52 1.06 3.41 -19.23
C ILE A 52 2.12 4.51 -19.46
N MET A 53 3.33 4.30 -18.97
CA MET A 53 4.47 5.22 -19.01
C MET A 53 5.70 4.49 -19.53
N ARG A 54 6.29 4.99 -20.61
CA ARG A 54 7.60 4.55 -21.08
C ARG A 54 8.64 5.58 -20.64
N PHE A 55 9.72 5.11 -20.03
CA PHE A 55 10.83 5.96 -19.61
C PHE A 55 12.07 5.70 -20.48
N MET A 56 12.65 6.74 -21.05
CA MET A 56 13.94 6.68 -21.76
C MET A 56 14.93 7.68 -21.16
N ALA A 57 16.17 7.24 -20.96
CA ALA A 57 17.25 8.07 -20.42
C ALA A 57 18.47 8.01 -21.35
N THR A 58 18.83 9.16 -21.92
CA THR A 58 19.99 9.35 -22.81
C THR A 58 21.05 10.14 -22.05
N LEU A 59 21.90 9.43 -21.29
CA LEU A 59 22.87 10.04 -20.38
C LEU A 59 24.31 9.92 -20.93
N MET A 60 25.11 10.98 -20.86
CA MET A 60 26.46 11.05 -21.47
C MET A 60 27.61 11.29 -20.48
N VAL A 61 28.79 10.77 -20.81
CA VAL A 61 30.12 11.10 -20.24
C VAL A 61 31.09 11.40 -21.38
N PRO A 62 31.93 12.45 -21.34
CA PRO A 62 32.07 13.47 -20.28
C PRO A 62 30.95 14.53 -20.32
N ALA A 63 30.89 15.45 -19.35
CA ALA A 63 30.00 16.61 -19.39
C ALA A 63 30.15 17.37 -20.73
N VAL A 64 29.12 17.28 -21.58
CA VAL A 64 29.07 17.96 -22.87
C VAL A 64 28.22 19.21 -22.71
N GLU A 65 28.72 20.37 -23.15
CA GLU A 65 27.90 21.59 -23.18
C GLU A 65 26.61 21.36 -24.00
N GLU A 66 25.48 21.85 -23.49
CA GLU A 66 24.14 21.71 -24.09
C GLU A 66 24.11 22.16 -25.57
N SER A 67 24.88 23.19 -25.89
CA SER A 67 25.08 23.73 -27.25
C SER A 67 25.63 22.69 -28.24
N ARG A 68 26.47 21.76 -27.76
CA ARG A 68 27.04 20.65 -28.54
C ARG A 68 26.13 19.41 -28.56
N LEU A 69 25.15 19.34 -27.66
CA LEU A 69 24.17 18.25 -27.58
C LEU A 69 22.93 18.50 -28.44
N PHE A 70 22.37 19.72 -28.42
CA PHE A 70 21.01 19.97 -28.95
C PHE A 70 20.89 21.02 -30.06
N VAL A 71 21.90 21.87 -30.30
CA VAL A 71 21.88 23.02 -31.24
C VAL A 71 20.76 24.03 -30.90
N HIS A 72 21.09 25.31 -30.68
CA HIS A 72 20.07 26.33 -30.47
C HIS A 72 19.19 26.50 -31.73
N THR A 73 17.91 26.12 -31.64
CA THR A 73 16.87 26.69 -32.51
C THR A 73 16.41 27.98 -31.86
N ASP A 74 17.09 29.08 -32.16
CA ASP A 74 16.57 30.40 -31.82
C ASP A 74 15.33 30.66 -32.66
N GLU A 75 14.16 30.59 -32.02
CA GLU A 75 12.95 31.22 -32.52
C GLU A 75 13.15 32.74 -32.49
N LYS A 76 13.70 33.28 -33.58
CA LYS A 76 13.55 34.69 -34.02
C LYS A 76 14.32 34.89 -35.33
N ASP A 77 13.65 34.62 -36.45
CA ASP A 77 13.93 35.29 -37.72
C ASP A 77 12.59 35.67 -38.36
N ASN A 78 11.91 36.63 -37.71
CA ASN A 78 10.91 37.46 -38.37
C ASN A 78 11.64 38.74 -38.80
N SER A 79 12.27 38.71 -39.98
CA SER A 79 12.59 39.93 -40.70
C SER A 79 12.46 39.72 -42.20
N ASN A 80 11.46 40.41 -42.75
CA ASN A 80 11.21 40.65 -44.15
C ASN A 80 12.49 40.85 -44.98
N GLY A 81 12.60 40.10 -46.07
CA GLY A 81 13.57 40.32 -47.14
C GLY A 81 12.88 40.16 -48.49
N VAL A 82 12.51 41.29 -49.07
CA VAL A 82 11.76 41.48 -50.30
C VAL A 82 12.45 40.83 -51.51
N LEU A 83 11.63 40.21 -52.36
CA LEU A 83 11.98 39.76 -53.70
C LEU A 83 12.27 40.98 -54.59
N GLY A 84 13.53 41.19 -54.96
CA GLY A 84 13.98 42.27 -55.86
C GLY A 84 15.03 41.77 -56.85
N LYS A 85 14.72 41.91 -58.14
CA LYS A 85 15.55 41.63 -59.31
C LYS A 85 16.80 42.53 -59.37
N GLU A 86 17.87 42.02 -59.98
CA GLU A 86 18.76 42.67 -61.00
C GLU A 86 19.94 41.69 -61.27
N THR A 87 20.06 41.05 -62.44
CA THR A 87 20.74 41.45 -63.71
C THR A 87 22.19 41.95 -63.59
N GLU A 88 23.07 41.12 -64.18
CA GLU A 88 24.26 41.42 -65.02
C GLU A 88 25.52 42.13 -64.47
N GLU A 89 26.64 41.44 -64.80
CA GLU A 89 27.97 41.89 -65.23
C GLU A 89 28.94 42.67 -64.30
N ASP A 90 30.03 41.95 -64.00
CA ASP A 90 31.46 42.30 -64.17
C ASP A 90 31.92 43.77 -63.99
N ASP A 91 32.73 44.04 -62.96
CA ASP A 91 34.06 44.66 -63.13
C ASP A 91 34.90 44.65 -61.81
N GLY A 92 36.20 44.38 -61.97
CA GLY A 92 37.28 45.18 -61.39
C GLY A 92 37.42 45.44 -59.88
N SER A 93 38.35 44.68 -59.28
CA SER A 93 39.43 45.15 -58.38
C SER A 93 39.24 45.22 -56.84
N LYS A 94 40.13 44.44 -56.18
CA LYS A 94 40.80 44.58 -54.86
C LYS A 94 40.08 45.35 -53.73
N ILE A 95 39.97 44.72 -52.55
CA ILE A 95 40.55 45.17 -51.26
C ILE A 95 40.33 44.10 -50.15
N GLU A 96 41.42 43.80 -49.46
CA GLU A 96 41.64 43.25 -48.10
C GLU A 96 40.77 42.10 -47.54
N LYS A 97 41.46 40.96 -47.35
CA LYS A 97 41.03 39.80 -46.56
C LYS A 97 41.06 40.13 -45.06
N GLU A 98 39.93 40.51 -44.48
CA GLU A 98 39.63 40.11 -43.10
C GLU A 98 39.08 38.69 -43.13
N ARG A 99 39.82 37.75 -42.53
CA ARG A 99 39.38 36.38 -42.30
C ARG A 99 38.15 36.42 -41.39
N SER A 100 36.96 36.35 -41.97
CA SER A 100 35.78 35.93 -41.22
C SER A 100 36.08 34.55 -40.65
N MET A 101 36.02 34.42 -39.32
CA MET A 101 36.03 33.10 -38.70
C MET A 101 34.83 32.36 -39.29
N LYS A 102 35.09 31.33 -40.09
CA LYS A 102 34.08 30.36 -40.49
C LYS A 102 33.41 29.89 -39.20
N LYS A 103 32.14 30.28 -38.98
CA LYS A 103 31.26 29.64 -38.00
C LYS A 103 31.36 28.14 -38.28
N VAL A 104 32.09 27.42 -37.43
CA VAL A 104 32.17 25.97 -37.49
C VAL A 104 30.73 25.49 -37.35
N ARG A 105 30.19 24.87 -38.40
CA ARG A 105 28.96 24.08 -38.27
C ARG A 105 29.31 22.94 -37.32
N LEU A 106 28.98 23.12 -36.05
CA LEU A 106 29.03 22.06 -35.06
C LEU A 106 27.92 21.08 -35.44
N GLU A 107 28.31 19.94 -36.02
CA GLU A 107 27.42 18.79 -36.09
C GLU A 107 27.18 18.30 -34.66
N PRO A 108 25.92 18.05 -34.26
CA PRO A 108 25.62 17.64 -32.91
C PRO A 108 26.25 16.27 -32.63
N LEU A 109 26.89 16.13 -31.46
CA LEU A 109 27.62 14.90 -31.05
C LEU A 109 26.74 13.66 -31.04
N ILE A 110 25.46 13.87 -30.78
CA ILE A 110 24.39 12.96 -31.06
C ILE A 110 23.55 13.70 -32.09
N THR A 111 23.22 13.13 -33.26
CA THR A 111 22.00 13.55 -33.95
C THR A 111 20.91 13.36 -32.92
N ALA A 112 20.48 14.44 -32.23
CA ALA A 112 19.45 14.36 -31.20
C ALA A 112 18.45 13.33 -31.71
N PRO A 113 18.24 12.19 -31.02
CA PRO A 113 17.33 11.20 -31.55
C PRO A 113 16.08 12.01 -31.85
N ARG A 114 15.66 12.04 -33.12
CA ARG A 114 14.43 12.72 -33.48
C ARG A 114 13.40 12.13 -32.51
N ALA A 115 13.02 12.94 -31.52
CA ALA A 115 12.43 12.53 -30.24
C ALA A 115 11.64 11.22 -30.36
N ALA A 116 12.08 10.17 -29.67
CA ALA A 116 11.68 8.82 -30.01
C ALA A 116 10.54 8.28 -29.12
N VAL A 117 9.32 8.81 -29.29
CA VAL A 117 8.11 7.99 -29.50
C VAL A 117 7.22 8.72 -30.50
N VAL A 118 7.01 8.05 -31.64
CA VAL A 118 5.95 8.38 -32.59
C VAL A 118 4.64 7.77 -32.08
N ALA A 119 3.87 8.57 -31.36
CA ALA A 119 2.47 8.80 -31.69
C ALA A 119 2.31 10.32 -31.92
N GLU A 120 2.57 10.68 -33.16
CA GLU A 120 2.18 11.91 -33.85
C GLU A 120 2.49 13.33 -33.31
N LYS A 121 2.97 13.65 -32.09
CA LYS A 121 3.56 14.99 -31.76
C LYS A 121 4.18 15.13 -30.35
N ARG A 122 5.02 16.18 -30.17
CA ARG A 122 5.89 16.46 -29.00
C ARG A 122 5.22 17.44 -28.01
N ILE A 123 5.26 17.14 -26.70
CA ILE A 123 4.90 18.07 -25.62
C ILE A 123 6.15 18.31 -24.77
N PRO A 124 6.75 19.51 -24.77
CA PRO A 124 7.87 19.82 -23.88
C PRO A 124 7.36 20.01 -22.43
N ILE A 125 7.65 19.06 -21.54
CA ILE A 125 7.25 19.14 -20.11
C ILE A 125 8.19 20.05 -19.32
N VAL A 126 9.48 20.04 -19.67
CA VAL A 126 10.51 20.90 -19.09
C VAL A 126 11.35 21.46 -20.23
N HIS A 127 11.20 22.74 -20.54
CA HIS A 127 12.25 23.49 -21.22
C HIS A 127 13.22 24.04 -20.17
N ARG A 128 14.52 23.76 -20.41
CA ARG A 128 15.72 24.25 -19.74
C ARG A 128 15.77 24.03 -18.22
N LEU A 129 16.80 23.31 -17.81
CA LEU A 129 17.33 23.23 -16.45
C LEU A 129 17.65 24.61 -15.84
N HIS A 130 17.56 25.70 -16.63
CA HIS A 130 17.77 27.08 -16.21
C HIS A 130 16.77 28.05 -16.86
N GLU A 131 15.47 27.90 -16.61
CA GLU A 131 14.53 29.01 -16.78
C GLU A 131 14.34 29.76 -15.47
N LYS A 132 14.46 31.08 -15.51
CA LYS A 132 14.38 32.03 -14.39
C LYS A 132 12.99 32.10 -13.69
N ASN A 133 12.17 31.05 -13.81
CA ASN A 133 10.80 30.99 -13.29
C ASN A 133 10.71 30.55 -11.82
N GLY A 134 11.79 30.64 -11.05
CA GLY A 134 11.80 30.43 -9.59
C GLY A 134 11.65 28.98 -9.10
N LYS A 135 11.11 28.04 -9.90
CA LYS A 135 10.99 26.60 -9.57
C LYS A 135 12.09 25.77 -10.21
N SER A 136 12.62 24.80 -9.45
CA SER A 136 13.59 23.81 -9.91
C SER A 136 12.99 22.83 -10.93
N ALA A 137 13.84 22.17 -11.72
CA ALA A 137 13.39 21.20 -12.72
C ALA A 137 12.71 19.96 -12.09
N LEU A 138 13.14 19.55 -10.89
CA LEU A 138 12.49 18.48 -10.13
C LEU A 138 11.07 18.89 -9.71
N GLU A 139 10.87 20.11 -9.22
CA GLU A 139 9.52 20.60 -8.86
C GLU A 139 8.59 20.67 -10.06
N LYS A 140 9.10 21.08 -11.24
CA LYS A 140 8.33 21.05 -12.49
C LYS A 140 7.92 19.61 -12.85
N LEU A 141 8.83 18.64 -12.73
CA LEU A 141 8.53 17.23 -12.95
C LEU A 141 7.47 16.72 -11.95
N GLU A 142 7.62 17.01 -10.66
CA GLU A 142 6.65 16.58 -9.64
C GLU A 142 5.25 17.13 -9.95
N PHE A 143 5.17 18.42 -10.32
CA PHE A 143 3.91 19.05 -10.68
C PHE A 143 3.28 18.39 -11.91
N PHE A 144 4.07 18.12 -12.95
CA PHE A 144 3.61 17.40 -14.13
C PHE A 144 3.08 16.01 -13.79
N MET A 145 3.88 15.23 -13.05
CA MET A 145 3.50 13.88 -12.64
C MET A 145 2.29 13.87 -11.72
N ALA A 146 2.10 14.93 -10.93
CA ALA A 146 0.98 15.06 -10.03
C ALA A 146 -0.35 15.36 -10.75
N TYR A 147 -0.33 16.26 -11.72
CA TYR A 147 -1.57 16.86 -12.24
C TYR A 147 -1.81 16.62 -13.73
N HIS A 148 -0.77 16.42 -14.54
CA HIS A 148 -0.89 16.38 -16.01
C HIS A 148 -0.65 14.99 -16.60
N PHE A 149 0.22 14.17 -16.00
CA PHE A 149 0.59 12.87 -16.54
C PHE A 149 -0.60 11.94 -16.76
N LEU A 150 -1.43 11.71 -15.73
CA LEU A 150 -2.56 10.77 -15.83
C LEU A 150 -3.65 11.25 -16.78
N PRO A 151 -4.11 12.51 -16.75
CA PRO A 151 -5.05 12.98 -17.75
C PRO A 151 -4.52 12.87 -19.19
N LEU A 152 -3.24 13.15 -19.42
CA LEU A 152 -2.61 12.92 -20.73
C LEU A 152 -2.59 11.44 -21.11
N ALA A 153 -2.23 10.55 -20.19
CA ALA A 153 -2.22 9.11 -20.45
C ALA A 153 -3.62 8.58 -20.83
N LEU A 154 -4.67 9.12 -20.20
CA LEU A 154 -6.05 8.79 -20.52
C LEU A 154 -6.50 9.29 -21.91
N LEU A 155 -5.99 10.44 -22.36
CA LEU A 155 -6.42 11.06 -23.61
C LEU A 155 -5.54 10.74 -24.82
N HIS A 156 -4.26 10.41 -24.63
CA HIS A 156 -3.28 10.24 -25.71
C HIS A 156 -3.63 9.16 -26.74
N ASN A 157 -4.40 8.15 -26.35
CA ASN A 157 -4.85 7.09 -27.24
C ASN A 157 -6.24 7.34 -27.87
N ILE A 158 -6.86 8.47 -27.54
CA ILE A 158 -8.23 8.84 -27.95
C ILE A 158 -8.22 10.12 -28.79
N GLN A 159 -7.42 11.11 -28.38
CA GLN A 159 -7.28 12.41 -29.03
C GLN A 159 -6.00 12.43 -29.88
N SER A 160 -6.05 13.15 -31.00
CA SER A 160 -4.92 13.24 -31.94
C SER A 160 -3.75 14.11 -31.45
N ASP A 161 -4.01 15.10 -30.59
CA ASP A 161 -2.99 16.04 -30.11
C ASP A 161 -3.33 16.59 -28.69
N PRO A 162 -3.37 15.73 -27.66
CA PRO A 162 -3.64 16.21 -26.31
C PRO A 162 -2.43 16.97 -25.78
N SER A 163 -2.65 18.20 -25.29
CA SER A 163 -1.67 19.03 -24.58
C SER A 163 -2.12 19.21 -23.13
N PRO A 164 -1.20 19.33 -22.14
CA PRO A 164 -1.53 19.72 -20.77
C PRO A 164 -2.50 20.90 -20.69
N ASP A 165 -2.37 21.87 -21.61
CA ASP A 165 -3.18 23.09 -21.65
C ASP A 165 -4.62 22.85 -22.13
N ASN A 166 -4.84 21.75 -22.86
CA ASN A 166 -6.12 21.40 -23.48
C ASN A 166 -6.88 20.29 -22.73
N VAL A 167 -6.29 19.72 -21.68
CA VAL A 167 -6.97 18.72 -20.85
C VAL A 167 -8.04 19.42 -19.99
N PRO A 168 -9.33 19.04 -20.09
CA PRO A 168 -10.41 19.76 -19.41
C PRO A 168 -10.57 19.38 -17.93
N PHE A 169 -9.77 18.44 -17.41
CA PHE A 169 -9.92 17.88 -16.07
C PHE A 169 -8.57 17.58 -15.42
N LEU A 170 -8.57 17.47 -14.09
CA LEU A 170 -7.45 16.95 -13.28
C LEU A 170 -7.75 15.53 -12.82
N LEU A 171 -6.70 14.71 -12.78
CA LEU A 171 -6.71 13.41 -12.10
C LEU A 171 -5.44 13.27 -11.27
N ARG A 172 -5.60 13.44 -9.96
CA ARG A 172 -4.54 13.28 -8.98
C ARG A 172 -4.64 11.90 -8.34
N HIS A 173 -3.55 11.14 -8.36
CA HIS A 173 -3.45 9.82 -7.71
C HIS A 173 -2.55 9.92 -6.48
N TYR A 174 -3.11 9.68 -5.30
CA TYR A 174 -2.40 9.64 -4.03
C TYR A 174 -2.17 8.20 -3.61
N ILE A 175 -0.91 7.85 -3.31
CA ILE A 175 -0.53 6.50 -2.88
C ILE A 175 0.02 6.60 -1.47
N HIS A 176 -0.59 5.86 -0.54
CA HIS A 176 -0.06 5.69 0.79
C HIS A 176 0.91 4.51 0.80
N GLU A 177 2.21 4.78 0.69
CA GLU A 177 3.21 3.73 0.45
C GLU A 177 3.30 2.69 1.57
N ALA A 178 3.01 3.06 2.81
CA ALA A 178 3.13 2.15 3.94
C ALA A 178 2.04 1.06 3.94
N THR A 179 0.80 1.44 3.61
CA THR A 179 -0.36 0.53 3.56
C THR A 179 -0.64 0.01 2.16
N ARG A 180 0.01 0.59 1.13
CA ARG A 180 -0.20 0.26 -0.29
C ARG A 180 -1.66 0.43 -0.70
N THR A 181 -2.25 1.54 -0.27
CA THR A 181 -3.60 1.97 -0.66
C THR A 181 -3.53 3.22 -1.54
N ALA A 182 -4.54 3.39 -2.40
CA ALA A 182 -4.65 4.49 -3.35
C ALA A 182 -5.97 5.24 -3.17
N SER A 183 -5.91 6.52 -3.49
CA SER A 183 -7.05 7.42 -3.53
C SER A 183 -6.88 8.41 -4.68
N PHE A 184 -7.98 9.02 -5.10
CA PHE A 184 -8.00 9.84 -6.30
C PHE A 184 -8.76 11.14 -6.07
N LEU A 185 -8.26 12.25 -6.59
CA LEU A 185 -9.03 13.48 -6.76
C LEU A 185 -9.22 13.72 -8.26
N ILE A 186 -10.48 13.83 -8.65
CA ILE A 186 -10.91 14.16 -10.01
C ILE A 186 -11.56 15.53 -9.96
N ALA A 187 -11.20 16.42 -10.87
CA ALA A 187 -11.79 17.74 -10.92
C ALA A 187 -12.03 18.24 -12.33
N ASP A 188 -13.14 18.94 -12.53
CA ASP A 188 -13.33 19.80 -13.70
C ASP A 188 -12.75 21.18 -13.37
N ILE A 189 -11.73 21.60 -14.12
CA ILE A 189 -11.00 22.85 -13.83
C ILE A 189 -11.87 24.07 -14.15
N LYS A 190 -12.77 23.95 -15.14
CA LYS A 190 -13.59 25.05 -15.61
C LYS A 190 -14.77 25.29 -14.67
N GLU A 191 -15.49 24.23 -14.31
CA GLU A 191 -16.60 24.30 -13.36
C GLU A 191 -16.13 24.37 -11.90
N ARG A 192 -14.83 24.15 -11.66
CA ARG A 192 -14.19 24.14 -10.34
C ARG A 192 -14.86 23.19 -9.37
N THR A 193 -15.31 22.03 -9.86
CA THR A 193 -15.92 20.97 -9.07
C THR A 193 -14.96 19.82 -8.93
N ALA A 194 -14.94 19.17 -7.77
CA ALA A 194 -14.05 18.05 -7.48
C ALA A 194 -14.77 16.91 -6.77
N VAL A 195 -14.27 15.70 -6.98
CA VAL A 195 -14.67 14.48 -6.29
C VAL A 195 -13.42 13.76 -5.79
N VAL A 196 -13.50 13.21 -4.59
CA VAL A 196 -12.46 12.33 -4.03
C VAL A 196 -12.97 10.89 -3.98
N ILE A 197 -12.18 9.94 -4.46
CA ILE A 197 -12.44 8.50 -4.39
C ILE A 197 -11.51 7.87 -3.36
N ASP A 198 -12.08 7.09 -2.44
CA ASP A 198 -11.39 6.33 -1.39
C ASP A 198 -10.45 7.19 -0.52
N PRO A 199 -10.92 8.27 0.13
CA PRO A 199 -10.07 9.23 0.83
C PRO A 199 -9.22 8.60 1.94
N GLN A 200 -7.94 8.98 1.99
CA GLN A 200 -7.03 8.67 3.09
C GLN A 200 -7.47 9.41 4.37
N LEU A 201 -7.08 8.89 5.53
CA LEU A 201 -7.39 9.48 6.82
C LEU A 201 -6.85 10.91 6.99
N ASP A 202 -5.62 11.15 6.49
CA ASP A 202 -5.07 12.50 6.40
C ASP A 202 -5.70 13.23 5.21
N ILE A 203 -6.63 14.14 5.50
CA ILE A 203 -7.35 14.90 4.48
C ILE A 203 -6.60 16.14 4.00
N SER A 204 -5.51 16.54 4.67
CA SER A 204 -4.79 17.78 4.38
C SER A 204 -4.23 17.81 2.96
N ILE A 205 -3.90 16.64 2.41
CA ILE A 205 -3.44 16.47 1.03
C ILE A 205 -4.52 16.86 0.01
N TYR A 206 -5.80 16.60 0.31
CA TYR A 206 -6.91 17.00 -0.54
C TYR A 206 -7.22 18.48 -0.37
N GLU A 207 -7.23 18.98 0.87
CA GLU A 207 -7.46 20.40 1.15
C GLU A 207 -6.43 21.29 0.45
N ALA A 208 -5.17 20.86 0.42
CA ALA A 208 -4.10 21.54 -0.30
C ALA A 208 -4.39 21.63 -1.81
N ASP A 209 -4.79 20.53 -2.45
CA ASP A 209 -5.08 20.50 -3.88
C ASP A 209 -6.40 21.23 -4.22
N LEU A 210 -7.42 21.11 -3.36
CA LEU A 210 -8.68 21.88 -3.48
C LEU A 210 -8.40 23.38 -3.39
N SER A 211 -7.55 23.82 -2.46
CA SER A 211 -7.15 25.22 -2.31
C SER A 211 -6.32 25.71 -3.50
N LEU A 212 -5.32 24.92 -3.93
CA LEU A 212 -4.41 25.25 -5.03
C LEU A 212 -5.14 25.56 -6.34
N PHE A 213 -6.19 24.79 -6.64
CA PHE A 213 -6.97 24.94 -7.86
C PHE A 213 -8.34 25.64 -7.65
N ASN A 214 -8.60 26.15 -6.44
CA ASN A 214 -9.85 26.80 -6.06
C ASN A 214 -11.10 25.93 -6.40
N LEU A 215 -11.04 24.67 -6.01
CA LEU A 215 -12.06 23.67 -6.30
C LEU A 215 -13.04 23.53 -5.15
N ARG A 216 -14.32 23.33 -5.48
CA ARG A 216 -15.37 22.95 -4.56
C ARG A 216 -15.55 21.43 -4.59
N LEU A 217 -15.35 20.78 -3.45
CA LEU A 217 -15.66 19.37 -3.30
C LEU A 217 -17.18 19.17 -3.37
N ILE A 218 -17.65 18.35 -4.32
CA ILE A 218 -19.08 18.04 -4.48
C ILE A 218 -19.41 16.59 -4.11
N GLY A 219 -18.40 15.74 -3.97
CA GLY A 219 -18.62 14.32 -3.74
C GLY A 219 -17.43 13.58 -3.15
N VAL A 220 -17.74 12.56 -2.37
CA VAL A 220 -16.80 11.57 -1.85
C VAL A 220 -17.32 10.20 -2.25
N ILE A 221 -16.50 9.37 -2.90
CA ILE A 221 -16.89 8.04 -3.35
C ILE A 221 -16.11 6.97 -2.60
N LEU A 222 -16.78 5.93 -2.11
CA LEU A 222 -16.14 4.77 -1.47
C LEU A 222 -16.38 3.49 -2.28
N THR A 223 -15.34 2.94 -2.89
CA THR A 223 -15.44 1.75 -3.76
C THR A 223 -15.82 0.47 -3.01
N HIS A 224 -15.41 0.35 -1.75
CA HIS A 224 -15.68 -0.80 -0.86
C HIS A 224 -15.40 -0.43 0.60
N CYS A 225 -15.90 -1.23 1.54
CA CYS A 225 -15.59 -1.06 2.95
C CYS A 225 -14.18 -1.58 3.25
N PHE A 226 -13.23 -0.66 3.40
CA PHE A 226 -11.86 -0.98 3.76
C PHE A 226 -11.80 -1.74 5.08
N VAL A 227 -11.00 -2.80 5.10
CA VAL A 227 -10.80 -3.67 6.26
C VAL A 227 -9.43 -3.49 6.89
N ASP A 228 -8.48 -2.90 6.17
CA ASP A 228 -7.09 -2.80 6.54
C ASP A 228 -6.72 -1.40 7.06
N ILE A 229 -7.43 -0.37 6.60
CA ILE A 229 -7.23 1.02 7.03
C ILE A 229 -8.53 1.76 7.35
N SER A 230 -8.41 2.74 8.24
CA SER A 230 -9.43 3.75 8.49
C SER A 230 -9.50 4.76 7.34
N VAL A 231 -10.71 5.03 6.84
CA VAL A 231 -10.96 5.86 5.66
C VAL A 231 -11.39 7.27 6.07
N GLY A 232 -10.81 8.31 5.47
CA GLY A 232 -11.01 9.72 5.87
C GLY A 232 -12.28 10.41 5.38
N HIS A 233 -13.27 9.66 4.90
CA HIS A 233 -14.52 10.20 4.35
C HIS A 233 -15.29 11.06 5.37
N ASN A 234 -15.31 10.65 6.63
CA ASN A 234 -16.00 11.38 7.70
C ASN A 234 -15.40 12.77 7.92
N ALA A 235 -14.07 12.87 7.98
CA ALA A 235 -13.33 14.10 8.19
C ALA A 235 -13.53 15.04 7.00
N LEU A 236 -13.49 14.49 5.78
CA LEU A 236 -13.69 15.26 4.56
C LEU A 236 -15.13 15.79 4.46
N LEU A 237 -16.15 14.97 4.74
CA LEU A 237 -17.55 15.40 4.72
C LEU A 237 -17.89 16.35 5.87
N LYS A 238 -17.20 16.25 7.01
CA LYS A 238 -17.31 17.24 8.09
C LYS A 238 -16.73 18.60 7.68
N ALA A 239 -15.61 18.61 6.96
CA ALA A 239 -15.00 19.82 6.43
C ALA A 239 -15.81 20.42 5.26
N TYR A 240 -16.46 19.57 4.47
CA TYR A 240 -17.23 19.94 3.28
C TYR A 240 -18.65 19.34 3.34
N PRO A 241 -19.55 19.89 4.17
CA PRO A 241 -20.87 19.31 4.43
C PRO A 241 -21.81 19.29 3.21
N ASP A 242 -21.54 20.11 2.20
CA ASP A 242 -22.31 20.13 0.94
C ASP A 242 -21.92 19.00 -0.03
N ALA A 243 -20.82 18.28 0.24
CA ALA A 243 -20.38 17.17 -0.58
C ALA A 243 -21.23 15.91 -0.29
N VAL A 244 -21.56 15.16 -1.35
CA VAL A 244 -22.37 13.94 -1.23
C VAL A 244 -21.47 12.72 -1.04
N LEU A 245 -21.83 11.83 -0.10
CA LEU A 245 -21.22 10.50 0.01
C LEU A 245 -21.91 9.54 -0.97
N LEU A 246 -21.14 8.98 -1.90
CA LEU A 246 -21.58 7.90 -2.80
C LEU A 246 -20.85 6.62 -2.42
N SER A 247 -21.61 5.62 -1.97
CA SER A 247 -21.09 4.31 -1.56
C SER A 247 -22.06 3.23 -2.02
N GLY A 248 -21.56 2.01 -2.28
CA GLY A 248 -22.42 0.90 -2.69
C GLY A 248 -23.45 0.51 -1.63
N THR A 249 -24.61 0.02 -2.06
CA THR A 249 -25.54 -0.66 -1.17
C THR A 249 -25.16 -2.13 -1.09
N PRO A 250 -25.01 -2.72 0.11
CA PRO A 250 -24.73 -4.15 0.24
C PRO A 250 -25.77 -4.99 -0.50
N TRP A 251 -25.33 -5.80 -1.46
CA TRP A 251 -26.20 -6.71 -2.18
C TRP A 251 -26.75 -7.80 -1.26
N THR A 252 -28.02 -8.14 -1.45
CA THR A 252 -28.72 -9.31 -0.88
C THR A 252 -29.56 -9.96 -1.96
N GLN A 253 -29.95 -11.22 -1.77
CA GLN A 253 -30.85 -11.89 -2.72
C GLN A 253 -32.20 -11.17 -2.84
N GLU A 254 -32.64 -10.49 -1.77
CA GLU A 254 -33.92 -9.77 -1.72
C GLU A 254 -33.89 -8.41 -2.44
N ASN A 255 -32.71 -7.80 -2.63
CA ASN A 255 -32.58 -6.47 -3.23
C ASN A 255 -32.05 -6.50 -4.67
N GLU A 256 -31.96 -7.68 -5.30
CA GLU A 256 -31.37 -7.84 -6.64
C GLU A 256 -32.10 -7.00 -7.71
N ASP A 257 -33.43 -6.91 -7.66
CA ASP A 257 -34.25 -6.19 -8.64
C ASP A 257 -34.14 -4.65 -8.56
N SER A 258 -33.54 -4.12 -7.49
CA SER A 258 -33.37 -2.67 -7.28
C SER A 258 -32.16 -2.06 -8.00
N LEU A 259 -31.38 -2.88 -8.72
CA LEU A 259 -30.08 -2.51 -9.31
C LEU A 259 -30.14 -1.99 -10.76
N ASN A 260 -31.33 -1.63 -11.26
CA ASN A 260 -31.54 -1.29 -12.67
C ASN A 260 -30.97 0.06 -13.10
N GLU A 261 -30.84 1.03 -12.18
CA GLU A 261 -30.13 2.29 -12.43
C GLU A 261 -28.92 2.44 -11.50
N TRP A 262 -27.80 2.89 -12.07
CA TRP A 262 -26.52 2.98 -11.37
C TRP A 262 -26.22 4.42 -10.95
N PRO A 263 -25.85 4.66 -9.67
CA PRO A 263 -25.56 5.99 -9.17
C PRO A 263 -24.52 6.71 -10.03
N THR A 264 -24.82 7.95 -10.42
CA THR A 264 -23.94 8.79 -11.22
C THR A 264 -23.73 10.12 -10.51
N LEU A 265 -22.46 10.54 -10.41
CA LEU A 265 -22.05 11.82 -9.87
C LEU A 265 -21.50 12.68 -11.02
N THR A 266 -22.16 13.79 -11.28
CA THR A 266 -21.84 14.70 -12.39
C THR A 266 -21.00 15.88 -11.87
N LEU A 267 -19.76 16.01 -12.34
CA LEU A 267 -18.89 17.15 -12.03
C LEU A 267 -19.20 18.34 -12.93
N SER A 268 -19.47 18.06 -14.21
CA SER A 268 -19.85 19.04 -15.23
C SER A 268 -20.68 18.36 -16.32
N PRO A 269 -21.27 19.08 -17.29
CA PRO A 269 -22.00 18.46 -18.41
C PRO A 269 -21.16 17.49 -19.26
N ARG A 270 -19.83 17.49 -19.12
CA ARG A 270 -18.90 16.65 -19.87
C ARG A 270 -18.27 15.56 -19.00
N LEU A 271 -18.08 15.82 -17.70
CA LEU A 271 -17.31 14.96 -16.79
C LEU A 271 -18.22 14.28 -15.76
N HIS A 272 -18.31 12.95 -15.84
CA HIS A 272 -19.22 12.15 -15.00
C HIS A 272 -18.51 10.93 -14.41
N LEU A 273 -18.87 10.59 -13.18
CA LEU A 273 -18.47 9.35 -12.51
C LEU A 273 -19.69 8.44 -12.35
N ARG A 274 -19.65 7.22 -12.88
CA ARG A 274 -20.74 6.25 -12.73
C ARG A 274 -20.28 5.07 -11.87
N ALA A 275 -21.00 4.79 -10.79
CA ALA A 275 -20.70 3.71 -9.87
C ALA A 275 -21.48 2.44 -10.22
N ILE A 276 -20.77 1.37 -10.59
CA ILE A 276 -21.31 0.08 -10.97
C ILE A 276 -21.22 -0.88 -9.76
N PRO A 277 -22.34 -1.26 -9.11
CA PRO A 277 -22.30 -2.24 -8.04
C PRO A 277 -21.76 -3.57 -8.57
N LEU A 278 -20.76 -4.13 -7.92
CA LEU A 278 -20.12 -5.39 -8.27
C LEU A 278 -19.75 -6.17 -6.99
N PRO A 279 -20.74 -6.79 -6.33
CA PRO A 279 -20.55 -7.62 -5.15
C PRO A 279 -19.52 -8.71 -5.43
N SER A 280 -18.40 -8.69 -4.71
CA SER A 280 -17.28 -9.59 -5.00
C SER A 280 -16.38 -9.80 -3.79
N PHE A 281 -15.54 -8.82 -3.45
CA PHE A 281 -14.74 -8.85 -2.22
C PHE A 281 -15.64 -8.75 -0.97
N SER A 282 -16.63 -7.88 -1.05
CA SER A 282 -17.73 -7.71 -0.10
C SER A 282 -19.03 -7.35 -0.86
N PRO A 283 -20.21 -7.46 -0.21
CA PRO A 283 -21.50 -7.30 -0.89
C PRO A 283 -21.75 -5.90 -1.48
N GLU A 284 -21.08 -4.88 -0.95
CA GLU A 284 -21.23 -3.46 -1.29
C GLU A 284 -20.20 -2.94 -2.29
N CYS A 285 -19.26 -3.78 -2.73
CA CYS A 285 -18.22 -3.38 -3.68
C CYS A 285 -18.79 -2.78 -4.96
N MET A 286 -18.06 -1.82 -5.52
CA MET A 286 -18.38 -1.20 -6.79
C MET A 286 -17.13 -0.79 -7.58
N ILE A 287 -17.30 -0.67 -8.90
CA ILE A 287 -16.33 -0.04 -9.81
C ILE A 287 -16.84 1.36 -10.14
N VAL A 288 -15.95 2.35 -10.21
CA VAL A 288 -16.31 3.71 -10.66
C VAL A 288 -15.77 3.95 -12.06
N GLU A 289 -16.66 4.20 -13.01
CA GLU A 289 -16.32 4.61 -14.38
C GLU A 289 -16.09 6.13 -14.43
N LEU A 290 -15.01 6.58 -15.06
CA LEU A 290 -14.77 7.99 -15.41
C LEU A 290 -15.13 8.23 -16.88
N HIS A 291 -16.08 9.11 -17.12
CA HIS A 291 -16.52 9.49 -18.47
C HIS A 291 -16.20 10.95 -18.77
N LEU A 292 -15.66 11.21 -19.97
CA LEU A 292 -15.53 12.53 -20.57
C LEU A 292 -16.27 12.55 -21.91
N ASP A 293 -17.27 13.42 -22.07
CA ASP A 293 -18.09 13.50 -23.30
C ASP A 293 -18.68 12.14 -23.71
N SER A 294 -19.16 11.36 -22.73
CA SER A 294 -19.64 9.98 -22.90
C SER A 294 -18.58 8.95 -23.29
N VAL A 295 -17.31 9.33 -23.40
CA VAL A 295 -16.18 8.40 -23.61
C VAL A 295 -15.69 7.91 -22.27
N LEU A 296 -15.68 6.58 -22.07
CA LEU A 296 -15.10 5.94 -20.90
C LEU A 296 -13.57 6.08 -20.95
N LEU A 297 -12.98 6.75 -19.96
CA LEU A 297 -11.54 6.95 -19.87
C LEU A 297 -10.88 5.98 -18.90
N ALA A 298 -11.48 5.78 -17.72
CA ALA A 298 -10.86 5.03 -16.64
C ALA A 298 -11.86 4.21 -15.81
N LEU A 299 -11.34 3.20 -15.13
CA LEU A 299 -12.05 2.41 -14.11
C LEU A 299 -11.30 2.49 -12.78
N PHE A 300 -11.94 2.96 -11.72
CA PHE A 300 -11.44 2.82 -10.35
C PHE A 300 -12.07 1.56 -9.75
N THR A 301 -11.28 0.50 -9.58
CA THR A 301 -11.81 -0.85 -9.39
C THR A 301 -11.91 -1.30 -7.95
N GLY A 302 -11.55 -0.46 -6.98
CA GLY A 302 -11.55 -0.88 -5.58
C GLY A 302 -10.69 -2.14 -5.41
N THR A 303 -11.28 -3.19 -4.86
CA THR A 303 -10.69 -4.53 -4.71
C THR A 303 -11.20 -5.53 -5.75
N VAL A 304 -12.10 -5.13 -6.65
CA VAL A 304 -12.79 -6.01 -7.59
C VAL A 304 -11.83 -6.70 -8.56
N ILE A 305 -10.85 -5.97 -9.08
CA ILE A 305 -9.81 -6.52 -9.96
C ILE A 305 -8.58 -5.63 -9.93
N SER A 306 -7.41 -6.26 -9.96
CA SER A 306 -6.10 -5.66 -10.17
C SER A 306 -5.44 -6.22 -11.43
N VAL A 307 -4.18 -5.91 -11.68
CA VAL A 307 -3.49 -6.35 -12.91
C VAL A 307 -3.33 -7.87 -12.99
N ASP A 308 -3.08 -8.55 -11.87
CA ASP A 308 -2.81 -10.00 -11.82
C ASP A 308 -3.57 -10.78 -10.72
N ALA A 309 -4.51 -10.12 -10.04
CA ALA A 309 -5.31 -10.74 -8.99
C ALA A 309 -6.81 -10.38 -9.03
N LEU A 310 -7.60 -11.38 -8.62
CA LEU A 310 -9.05 -11.37 -8.40
C LEU A 310 -9.36 -11.04 -6.93
N PRO A 311 -10.61 -10.68 -6.60
CA PRO A 311 -10.96 -10.31 -5.24
C PRO A 311 -10.91 -11.54 -4.34
N ARG A 312 -10.44 -11.33 -3.10
CA ARG A 312 -10.63 -12.28 -1.99
C ARG A 312 -12.11 -12.34 -1.63
N ASN A 313 -12.68 -13.53 -1.50
CA ASN A 313 -14.10 -13.73 -1.19
C ASN A 313 -14.39 -14.02 0.29
N ASP A 314 -13.35 -14.24 1.11
CA ASP A 314 -13.50 -14.60 2.52
C ASP A 314 -13.98 -13.43 3.40
N PHE A 315 -14.01 -12.22 2.84
CA PHE A 315 -14.55 -11.00 3.47
C PHE A 315 -16.03 -10.77 3.22
N PHE A 316 -16.61 -11.50 2.27
CA PHE A 316 -18.00 -11.33 1.85
C PHE A 316 -18.97 -11.74 2.94
N ASN A 317 -18.77 -12.93 3.51
CA ASN A 317 -19.62 -13.48 4.57
C ASN A 317 -19.44 -12.77 5.91
N ASP A 318 -18.32 -12.08 6.10
CA ASP A 318 -18.04 -11.29 7.30
C ASP A 318 -18.71 -9.91 7.29
N PHE A 319 -19.45 -9.57 6.22
CA PHE A 319 -20.08 -8.26 6.13
C PHE A 319 -21.23 -8.14 7.15
N PRO A 320 -21.19 -7.18 8.08
CA PRO A 320 -22.18 -7.12 9.15
C PRO A 320 -23.60 -6.85 8.65
N GLY A 321 -24.60 -7.51 9.25
CA GLY A 321 -26.00 -7.42 8.85
C GLY A 321 -26.38 -8.33 7.67
N PHE A 322 -25.43 -9.09 7.12
CA PHE A 322 -25.66 -10.10 6.10
C PHE A 322 -25.96 -11.46 6.76
N LEU A 323 -27.15 -11.61 7.35
CA LEU A 323 -27.63 -12.88 7.91
C LEU A 323 -28.70 -13.47 6.97
N SER A 324 -28.29 -14.35 6.07
CA SER A 324 -29.25 -15.31 5.51
C SER A 324 -29.54 -16.36 6.59
N PRO A 325 -30.79 -16.80 6.82
CA PRO A 325 -31.12 -17.86 7.78
C PRO A 325 -30.32 -19.15 7.58
N ASN A 326 -29.80 -19.37 6.35
CA ASN A 326 -29.00 -20.53 5.99
C ASN A 326 -27.49 -20.25 5.81
N GLY A 327 -27.04 -18.99 5.91
CA GLY A 327 -25.64 -18.55 5.73
C GLY A 327 -25.02 -18.90 4.36
N LEU A 328 -24.51 -17.92 3.60
CA LEU A 328 -23.72 -18.26 2.41
C LEU A 328 -22.41 -18.93 2.86
N THR A 329 -22.09 -20.09 2.28
CA THR A 329 -20.76 -20.70 2.44
C THR A 329 -19.73 -19.89 1.66
N THR A 330 -18.43 -20.11 1.90
CA THR A 330 -17.36 -19.46 1.11
C THR A 330 -17.49 -19.78 -0.39
N ASN A 331 -17.97 -20.98 -0.73
CA ASN A 331 -18.22 -21.38 -2.12
C ASN A 331 -19.38 -20.59 -2.73
N ASP A 332 -20.42 -20.29 -1.95
CA ASP A 332 -21.55 -19.48 -2.40
C ASP A 332 -21.11 -18.03 -2.64
N ALA A 333 -20.30 -17.46 -1.73
CA ALA A 333 -19.72 -16.13 -1.91
C ALA A 333 -18.83 -16.07 -3.17
N ALA A 334 -18.04 -17.10 -3.43
CA ALA A 334 -17.24 -17.21 -4.65
C ALA A 334 -18.12 -17.24 -5.91
N ALA A 335 -19.22 -18.01 -5.89
CA ALA A 335 -20.15 -18.11 -7.01
C ALA A 335 -20.87 -16.78 -7.27
N VAL A 336 -21.29 -16.07 -6.21
CA VAL A 336 -21.85 -14.71 -6.32
C VAL A 336 -20.84 -13.75 -6.92
N ALA A 337 -19.61 -13.73 -6.41
CA ALA A 337 -18.54 -12.89 -6.93
C ALA A 337 -18.29 -13.18 -8.41
N GLN A 338 -18.16 -14.45 -8.80
CA GLN A 338 -17.97 -14.86 -10.18
C GLN A 338 -19.11 -14.40 -11.09
N ARG A 339 -20.37 -14.54 -10.66
CA ARG A 339 -21.54 -14.09 -11.42
C ARG A 339 -21.43 -12.60 -11.76
N PHE A 340 -21.16 -11.76 -10.76
CA PHE A 340 -21.03 -10.32 -10.95
C PHE A 340 -19.77 -9.92 -11.73
N LEU A 341 -18.65 -10.61 -11.51
CA LEU A 341 -17.43 -10.41 -12.31
C LEU A 341 -17.67 -10.76 -13.78
N LYS A 342 -18.43 -11.81 -14.08
CA LYS A 342 -18.79 -12.16 -15.46
C LYS A 342 -19.70 -11.08 -16.07
N GLN A 343 -20.84 -10.81 -15.44
CA GLN A 343 -21.89 -9.95 -16.01
C GLN A 343 -21.52 -8.46 -16.05
N ARG A 344 -20.84 -7.95 -15.01
CA ARG A 344 -20.62 -6.50 -14.82
C ARG A 344 -19.19 -6.06 -15.07
N LEU A 345 -18.23 -6.99 -15.14
CA LEU A 345 -16.85 -6.71 -15.51
C LEU A 345 -16.48 -7.31 -16.88
N TRP A 346 -16.57 -8.63 -17.06
CA TRP A 346 -16.15 -9.27 -18.32
C TRP A 346 -17.01 -8.86 -19.53
N GLU A 347 -18.31 -9.10 -19.50
CA GLU A 347 -19.25 -8.79 -20.59
C GLU A 347 -19.26 -7.28 -20.92
N ARG A 348 -18.99 -6.45 -19.91
CA ARG A 348 -19.01 -4.99 -20.07
C ARG A 348 -17.73 -4.42 -20.68
N TYR A 349 -16.56 -4.93 -20.29
CA TYR A 349 -15.28 -4.28 -20.59
C TYR A 349 -14.30 -5.14 -21.41
N PHE A 350 -14.45 -6.47 -21.38
CA PHE A 350 -13.50 -7.40 -22.00
C PHE A 350 -14.06 -8.15 -23.20
N GLU A 351 -15.36 -8.48 -23.18
CA GLU A 351 -16.04 -9.14 -24.28
C GLU A 351 -16.04 -8.29 -25.56
N VAL A 352 -15.81 -8.95 -26.70
CA VAL A 352 -15.84 -8.33 -28.03
C VAL A 352 -17.14 -8.77 -28.71
N PRO A 353 -18.08 -7.87 -29.03
CA PRO A 353 -19.32 -8.26 -29.70
C PRO A 353 -19.04 -8.84 -31.10
N GLU A 354 -19.63 -10.00 -31.43
CA GLU A 354 -19.32 -10.73 -32.68
C GLU A 354 -19.97 -10.12 -33.95
N GLU A 355 -20.98 -9.26 -33.90
CA GLU A 355 -21.59 -8.67 -35.11
C GLU A 355 -22.00 -7.21 -34.96
N ILE A 356 -21.62 -6.37 -35.93
CA ILE A 356 -22.00 -4.96 -36.03
C ILE A 356 -22.76 -4.79 -37.35
N SER A 357 -24.09 -4.88 -37.30
CA SER A 357 -24.97 -4.44 -38.39
C SER A 357 -25.70 -3.12 -38.09
N SER A 358 -25.48 -2.47 -36.94
CA SER A 358 -26.12 -1.16 -36.67
C SER A 358 -25.43 -0.21 -35.67
N GLY A 359 -24.23 -0.49 -35.17
CA GLY A 359 -23.49 0.49 -34.36
C GLY A 359 -22.17 -0.06 -33.82
N ARG A 360 -21.03 0.52 -34.23
CA ARG A 360 -19.71 0.09 -33.73
C ARG A 360 -19.58 0.45 -32.26
N ARG A 361 -19.73 -0.51 -31.34
CA ARG A 361 -19.19 -0.35 -29.99
C ARG A 361 -17.67 -0.34 -30.11
N GLN A 362 -17.06 0.83 -29.86
CA GLN A 362 -15.62 1.02 -29.96
C GLN A 362 -14.89 0.15 -28.93
N SER A 363 -13.74 -0.42 -29.29
CA SER A 363 -12.94 -1.20 -28.35
C SER A 363 -12.56 -0.35 -27.13
N LEU A 364 -12.71 -0.92 -25.93
CA LEU A 364 -12.36 -0.29 -24.65
C LEU A 364 -10.91 -0.56 -24.24
N ASP A 365 -10.07 -1.06 -25.15
CA ASP A 365 -8.67 -1.39 -24.86
C ASP A 365 -7.84 -0.20 -24.36
N HIS A 366 -8.25 1.04 -24.67
CA HIS A 366 -7.62 2.29 -24.26
C HIS A 366 -7.97 2.71 -22.82
N VAL A 367 -9.01 2.12 -22.22
CA VAL A 367 -9.45 2.46 -20.86
C VAL A 367 -8.38 2.04 -19.86
N ILE A 368 -8.05 2.92 -18.92
CA ILE A 368 -7.05 2.64 -17.87
C ILE A 368 -7.76 2.23 -16.57
N LEU A 369 -7.36 1.10 -16.00
CA LEU A 369 -7.80 0.62 -14.71
C LEU A 369 -6.87 1.13 -13.60
N PHE A 370 -7.45 1.50 -12.46
CA PHE A 370 -6.78 1.93 -11.22
C PHE A 370 -7.34 1.14 -10.02
N PRO A 371 -6.58 0.21 -9.42
CA PRO A 371 -6.99 -0.46 -8.19
C PRO A 371 -6.84 0.47 -6.97
N SER A 372 -7.62 0.20 -5.91
CA SER A 372 -7.47 0.88 -4.62
C SER A 372 -6.29 0.37 -3.78
N HIS A 373 -5.72 -0.76 -4.18
CA HIS A 373 -4.65 -1.46 -3.47
C HIS A 373 -3.56 -1.86 -4.45
N GLY A 374 -2.30 -1.70 -4.04
CA GLY A 374 -1.14 -2.18 -4.81
C GLY A 374 -0.71 -3.57 -4.36
N GLY A 375 0.27 -4.16 -5.05
CA GLY A 375 0.82 -5.45 -4.60
C GLY A 375 1.49 -5.41 -3.22
N TYR A 376 1.65 -6.60 -2.64
CA TYR A 376 2.28 -6.87 -1.33
C TYR A 376 1.50 -6.35 -0.11
N ASN A 377 0.18 -6.55 -0.08
CA ASN A 377 -0.64 -6.33 1.12
C ASN A 377 -1.47 -7.59 1.47
N ASN A 378 -2.25 -7.51 2.55
CA ASN A 378 -3.10 -8.61 3.03
C ASN A 378 -4.53 -8.57 2.45
N VAL A 379 -4.85 -7.63 1.55
CA VAL A 379 -6.21 -7.45 0.99
C VAL A 379 -6.32 -8.07 -0.41
N THR A 380 -5.25 -8.04 -1.20
CA THR A 380 -5.20 -8.57 -2.57
C THR A 380 -4.01 -9.51 -2.77
N HIS A 381 -4.18 -10.52 -3.63
CA HIS A 381 -3.11 -11.39 -4.09
C HIS A 381 -2.21 -10.76 -5.16
N GLN A 382 -2.36 -9.46 -5.43
CA GLN A 382 -1.56 -8.77 -6.43
C GLN A 382 -0.06 -8.84 -6.08
N LEU A 383 0.76 -9.28 -7.03
CA LEU A 383 2.21 -9.43 -6.84
C LEU A 383 3.01 -8.34 -7.54
N ASP A 384 2.49 -7.80 -8.63
CA ASP A 384 3.14 -6.70 -9.32
C ASP A 384 3.00 -5.37 -8.56
N LEU A 385 3.79 -4.38 -9.00
CA LEU A 385 3.82 -3.04 -8.42
C LEU A 385 2.96 -2.04 -9.20
N TYR A 386 2.19 -2.50 -10.19
CA TYR A 386 1.48 -1.66 -11.12
C TYR A 386 0.23 -1.06 -10.47
N TRP A 387 0.11 0.25 -10.62
CA TRP A 387 -1.01 1.04 -10.12
C TRP A 387 -1.96 1.49 -11.22
N ALA A 388 -1.60 1.24 -12.48
CA ALA A 388 -2.39 1.57 -13.64
C ALA A 388 -2.06 0.63 -14.81
N ALA A 389 -3.08 0.19 -15.54
CA ALA A 389 -2.91 -0.65 -16.72
C ALA A 389 -4.06 -0.40 -17.72
N HIS A 390 -3.77 -0.44 -19.02
CA HIS A 390 -4.82 -0.43 -20.01
C HIS A 390 -5.58 -1.76 -19.99
N LEU A 391 -6.90 -1.75 -20.23
CA LEU A 391 -7.68 -2.99 -20.35
C LEU A 391 -7.15 -3.91 -21.44
N GLY A 392 -6.65 -3.34 -22.54
CA GLY A 392 -6.04 -4.15 -23.58
C GLY A 392 -4.70 -4.79 -23.16
N ASP A 393 -4.02 -4.28 -22.13
CA ASP A 393 -2.80 -4.91 -21.61
C ASP A 393 -3.19 -6.16 -20.82
N LEU A 394 -4.26 -6.08 -20.04
CA LEU A 394 -4.83 -7.22 -19.32
C LEU A 394 -5.26 -8.34 -20.29
N LYS A 395 -5.79 -7.99 -21.49
CA LYS A 395 -6.09 -8.97 -22.56
C LYS A 395 -4.83 -9.62 -23.16
N ARG A 396 -3.66 -8.96 -23.07
CA ARG A 396 -2.41 -9.43 -23.69
C ARG A 396 -1.44 -10.11 -22.73
N MET A 397 -1.42 -9.70 -21.48
CA MET A 397 -0.52 -10.25 -20.47
C MET A 397 -1.00 -11.63 -20.03
N LYS A 398 -0.07 -12.60 -20.01
CA LYS A 398 -0.41 -14.00 -19.70
C LYS A 398 -1.02 -14.16 -18.30
N HIS A 399 -0.47 -13.49 -17.29
CA HIS A 399 -0.96 -13.58 -15.92
C HIS A 399 -2.36 -12.96 -15.78
N SER A 400 -2.61 -11.80 -16.40
CA SER A 400 -3.92 -11.15 -16.41
C SER A 400 -4.97 -11.98 -17.14
N ARG A 401 -4.64 -12.52 -18.34
CA ARG A 401 -5.53 -13.45 -19.05
C ARG A 401 -5.88 -14.67 -18.21
N THR A 402 -4.89 -15.27 -17.54
CA THR A 402 -5.13 -16.42 -16.67
C THR A 402 -6.18 -16.09 -15.62
N VAL A 403 -6.12 -14.89 -15.02
CA VAL A 403 -7.14 -14.41 -14.10
C VAL A 403 -8.50 -14.26 -14.78
N LEU A 404 -8.57 -13.57 -15.91
CA LEU A 404 -9.82 -13.27 -16.59
C LEU A 404 -10.52 -14.52 -17.14
N ASP A 405 -9.77 -15.47 -17.70
CA ASP A 405 -10.31 -16.71 -18.27
C ASP A 405 -11.01 -17.55 -17.18
N ASN A 406 -10.49 -17.52 -15.94
CA ASN A 406 -11.12 -18.20 -14.81
C ASN A 406 -12.45 -17.56 -14.39
N ILE A 407 -12.75 -16.30 -14.75
CA ILE A 407 -14.05 -15.66 -14.45
C ILE A 407 -15.18 -16.27 -15.28
N LEU A 408 -14.89 -16.90 -16.42
CA LEU A 408 -15.93 -17.32 -17.38
C LEU A 408 -16.72 -18.55 -16.92
N ASP A 409 -16.10 -19.39 -16.09
CA ASP A 409 -16.68 -20.61 -15.54
C ASP A 409 -16.60 -20.59 -14.00
N VAL A 410 -17.73 -20.90 -13.35
CA VAL A 410 -17.84 -20.84 -11.89
C VAL A 410 -16.92 -21.84 -11.18
N ASN A 411 -16.75 -23.04 -11.74
CA ASN A 411 -15.90 -24.07 -11.13
C ASN A 411 -14.41 -23.72 -11.29
N ALA A 412 -14.03 -23.20 -12.46
CA ALA A 412 -12.69 -22.68 -12.72
C ALA A 412 -12.35 -21.52 -11.78
N TYR A 413 -13.27 -20.56 -11.59
CA TYR A 413 -13.11 -19.45 -10.66
C TYR A 413 -12.90 -19.95 -9.21
N ILE A 414 -13.80 -20.81 -8.71
CA ILE A 414 -13.72 -21.36 -7.36
C ILE A 414 -12.39 -22.09 -7.15
N LYS A 415 -12.00 -22.94 -8.12
CA LYS A 415 -10.71 -23.65 -8.08
C LYS A 415 -9.53 -22.67 -8.10
N HIS A 416 -9.61 -21.60 -8.88
CA HIS A 416 -8.57 -20.57 -8.95
C HIS A 416 -8.39 -19.86 -7.61
N VAL A 417 -9.48 -19.31 -7.05
CA VAL A 417 -9.46 -18.56 -5.79
C VAL A 417 -9.03 -19.46 -4.63
N ASN A 418 -9.58 -20.68 -4.52
CA ASN A 418 -9.21 -21.63 -3.48
C ASN A 418 -7.79 -22.20 -3.64
N GLY A 419 -7.23 -22.17 -4.85
CA GLY A 419 -5.87 -22.61 -5.14
C GLY A 419 -4.79 -21.56 -4.85
N ARG A 420 -5.16 -20.30 -4.57
CA ARG A 420 -4.20 -19.25 -4.22
C ARG A 420 -3.67 -19.47 -2.79
N PRO A 421 -2.43 -19.03 -2.49
CA PRO A 421 -1.92 -19.05 -1.13
C PRO A 421 -2.85 -18.27 -0.19
N SER A 422 -3.15 -18.83 0.97
CA SER A 422 -3.95 -18.12 1.96
C SER A 422 -3.24 -16.84 2.39
N LEU A 423 -3.95 -15.72 2.35
CA LEU A 423 -3.48 -14.45 2.90
C LEU A 423 -3.97 -14.33 4.35
N PRO A 424 -3.19 -13.71 5.24
CA PRO A 424 -3.63 -13.46 6.61
C PRO A 424 -4.99 -12.76 6.65
N LYS A 425 -5.81 -13.13 7.63
CA LYS A 425 -7.06 -12.46 7.97
C LYS A 425 -7.01 -12.04 9.44
N PRO A 426 -6.30 -10.94 9.76
CA PRO A 426 -6.13 -10.53 11.14
C PRO A 426 -7.43 -10.16 11.82
N VAL A 427 -7.50 -10.34 13.14
CA VAL A 427 -8.65 -9.92 13.96
C VAL A 427 -8.95 -8.43 13.82
N LEU A 428 -7.89 -7.63 13.63
CA LEU A 428 -7.99 -6.19 13.44
C LEU A 428 -8.81 -5.80 12.20
N PHE A 429 -8.91 -6.67 11.19
CA PHE A 429 -9.68 -6.36 9.99
C PHE A 429 -11.18 -6.20 10.27
N SER A 430 -11.73 -7.05 11.13
CA SER A 430 -13.12 -6.94 11.55
C SER A 430 -13.36 -5.67 12.36
N HIS A 431 -12.37 -5.23 13.15
CA HIS A 431 -12.43 -3.98 13.92
C HIS A 431 -12.41 -2.75 13.02
N VAL A 432 -11.44 -2.66 12.10
CA VAL A 432 -11.32 -1.54 11.17
C VAL A 432 -12.54 -1.43 10.25
N ARG A 433 -13.06 -2.56 9.76
CA ARG A 433 -14.33 -2.59 9.01
C ARG A 433 -15.46 -1.96 9.82
N LYS A 434 -15.67 -2.42 11.05
CA LYS A 434 -16.71 -1.87 11.94
C LYS A 434 -16.50 -0.37 12.18
N TRP A 435 -15.26 0.05 12.42
CA TRP A 435 -14.92 1.46 12.59
C TRP A 435 -15.33 2.32 11.38
N ASN A 436 -15.04 1.84 10.17
CA ASN A 436 -15.41 2.53 8.93
C ASN A 436 -16.94 2.57 8.73
N MET A 437 -17.66 1.48 9.01
CA MET A 437 -19.12 1.43 8.91
C MET A 437 -19.82 2.34 9.93
N LEU A 438 -19.26 2.48 11.14
CA LEU A 438 -19.83 3.26 12.23
C LEU A 438 -19.41 4.73 12.21
N SER A 439 -18.37 5.09 11.44
CA SER A 439 -17.97 6.49 11.24
C SER A 439 -19.14 7.33 10.70
N TYR A 440 -19.32 8.56 11.17
CA TYR A 440 -20.42 9.40 10.68
C TYR A 440 -19.96 10.44 9.64
N PRO A 441 -20.62 10.56 8.48
CA PRO A 441 -21.74 9.73 8.01
C PRO A 441 -21.32 8.28 7.72
N SER A 442 -22.20 7.33 8.04
CA SER A 442 -21.95 5.89 7.89
C SER A 442 -21.56 5.54 6.45
N ALA A 443 -20.41 4.89 6.31
CA ALA A 443 -20.04 4.28 5.04
C ALA A 443 -21.08 3.21 4.67
N PHE A 444 -21.57 3.23 3.43
CA PHE A 444 -22.44 2.18 2.84
C PHE A 444 -23.88 2.14 3.43
N GLY A 445 -24.67 3.19 3.13
CA GLY A 445 -26.13 3.09 3.01
C GLY A 445 -26.92 2.72 4.26
N GLY A 446 -26.50 3.19 5.44
CA GLY A 446 -27.19 2.90 6.71
C GLY A 446 -26.89 1.52 7.29
N SER A 447 -25.92 0.80 6.72
CA SER A 447 -25.42 -0.47 7.26
C SER A 447 -24.92 -0.34 8.70
N GLY A 448 -24.32 0.81 9.09
CA GLY A 448 -23.98 1.10 10.48
C GLY A 448 -25.20 1.13 11.42
N ALA A 449 -26.30 1.75 11.00
CA ALA A 449 -27.54 1.80 11.78
C ALA A 449 -28.22 0.42 11.89
N LYS A 450 -28.25 -0.35 10.78
CA LYS A 450 -28.73 -1.74 10.79
C LYS A 450 -27.87 -2.65 11.66
N PHE A 451 -26.55 -2.45 11.64
CA PHE A 451 -25.60 -3.17 12.50
C PHE A 451 -25.87 -2.88 13.98
N LEU A 452 -25.97 -1.60 14.37
CA LEU A 452 -26.34 -1.21 15.74
C LEU A 452 -27.70 -1.79 16.17
N ALA A 453 -28.69 -1.80 15.28
CA ALA A 453 -29.99 -2.40 15.54
C ALA A 453 -29.90 -3.93 15.73
N SER A 454 -29.06 -4.63 14.95
CA SER A 454 -28.84 -6.08 15.09
C SER A 454 -28.08 -6.46 16.36
N GLN A 455 -27.14 -5.61 16.82
CA GLN A 455 -26.42 -5.82 18.08
C GLN A 455 -27.28 -5.54 19.31
N SER A 456 -28.30 -4.68 19.21
CA SER A 456 -29.20 -4.37 20.33
C SER A 456 -30.08 -5.56 20.76
N LEU A 457 -30.09 -6.65 19.98
CA LEU A 457 -30.80 -7.90 20.28
C LEU A 457 -29.91 -8.94 21.00
N ASP A 458 -28.60 -8.73 21.07
CA ASP A 458 -27.63 -9.54 21.82
C ASP A 458 -27.00 -8.70 22.93
N PRO A 459 -27.06 -9.10 24.23
CA PRO A 459 -26.54 -8.25 25.29
C PRO A 459 -25.01 -8.36 25.37
N MET A 460 -24.27 -7.61 24.53
CA MET A 460 -22.93 -7.09 24.86
C MET A 460 -22.36 -6.08 23.84
N GLU A 461 -21.69 -5.07 24.40
CA GLU A 461 -20.86 -4.01 23.79
C GLU A 461 -21.56 -2.90 22.98
N SER A 462 -22.17 -1.94 23.69
CA SER A 462 -22.52 -0.64 23.13
C SER A 462 -21.29 0.26 22.99
N LEU A 463 -20.83 0.48 21.76
CA LEU A 463 -19.87 1.54 21.39
C LEU A 463 -20.63 2.73 20.80
N THR A 464 -21.02 3.69 21.64
CA THR A 464 -21.35 5.06 21.20
C THR A 464 -20.05 5.86 21.12
N VAL A 465 -19.55 6.09 19.90
CA VAL A 465 -18.36 6.92 19.65
C VAL A 465 -18.81 8.35 19.36
N ASP A 466 -18.87 9.19 20.40
CA ASP A 466 -18.94 10.64 20.24
C ASP A 466 -17.54 11.24 20.39
N ILE A 467 -16.94 11.68 19.28
CA ILE A 467 -15.65 12.39 19.28
C ILE A 467 -15.92 13.88 19.11
N THR A 468 -15.94 14.63 20.22
CA THR A 468 -15.76 16.10 20.20
C THR A 468 -14.82 16.57 21.31
N THR A 469 -13.74 17.26 20.91
CA THR A 469 -12.94 18.22 21.70
C THR A 469 -12.62 19.38 20.74
N LYS A 470 -12.57 20.68 21.08
CA LYS A 470 -12.78 21.48 22.29
C LYS A 470 -12.98 22.95 21.84
N SER A 471 -13.72 23.72 22.66
CA SER A 471 -13.56 25.16 22.96
C SER A 471 -13.84 26.24 21.89
N THR A 472 -14.86 27.08 22.15
CA THR A 472 -14.68 28.55 22.21
C THR A 472 -15.75 29.22 23.08
N THR A 473 -15.28 30.13 23.92
CA THR A 473 -16.00 31.09 24.78
C THR A 473 -16.82 32.12 24.00
N THR A 474 -18.04 32.42 24.48
CA THR A 474 -18.58 33.80 24.57
C THR A 474 -19.79 33.85 25.51
N THR A 475 -19.72 34.76 26.47
CA THR A 475 -20.76 35.28 27.37
C THR A 475 -21.99 35.82 26.63
N THR A 476 -23.21 35.59 27.15
CA THR A 476 -24.11 36.60 27.75
C THR A 476 -25.50 36.04 28.15
N THR A 477 -25.84 36.28 29.42
CA THR A 477 -27.15 36.68 30.02
C THR A 477 -28.41 35.80 29.96
N ASN A 478 -28.82 35.44 31.19
CA ASN A 478 -30.14 35.61 31.84
C ASN A 478 -31.27 34.58 31.66
N ASP A 479 -31.71 34.11 32.83
CA ASP A 479 -33.09 33.84 33.30
C ASP A 479 -33.90 32.74 32.60
N ASP A 480 -34.09 31.59 33.25
CA ASP A 480 -35.18 31.42 34.22
C ASP A 480 -35.28 29.97 34.75
N ASP A 481 -35.63 29.89 36.03
CA ASP A 481 -35.89 28.69 36.83
C ASP A 481 -36.96 27.76 36.23
N ARG A 482 -36.73 26.44 36.32
CA ARG A 482 -37.61 25.47 37.02
C ARG A 482 -37.15 24.01 36.90
N ASN A 483 -36.56 23.54 37.99
CA ASN A 483 -36.74 22.25 38.67
C ASN A 483 -37.40 21.10 37.88
N ASN A 484 -36.63 20.04 37.58
CA ASN A 484 -37.08 18.69 37.90
C ASN A 484 -35.90 17.74 38.17
N ASN A 485 -35.96 17.13 39.36
CA ASN A 485 -35.02 16.14 39.86
C ASN A 485 -35.02 14.89 38.98
N ASN A 486 -33.86 14.56 38.41
CA ASN A 486 -33.46 13.17 38.14
C ASN A 486 -31.96 13.06 38.42
N ASN A 487 -31.64 12.54 39.61
CA ASN A 487 -30.30 12.13 39.99
C ASN A 487 -29.85 10.93 39.13
N ASN A 488 -29.40 11.20 37.91
CA ASN A 488 -28.56 10.26 37.17
C ASN A 488 -27.11 10.61 37.50
N ASN A 489 -26.61 10.01 38.58
CA ASN A 489 -25.18 9.80 38.78
C ASN A 489 -24.68 8.97 37.59
N ILE A 490 -24.25 9.65 36.52
CA ILE A 490 -23.51 9.03 35.43
C ILE A 490 -22.14 8.68 36.01
N LYS A 491 -22.04 7.45 36.52
CA LYS A 491 -20.77 6.76 36.67
C LYS A 491 -20.15 6.73 35.28
N THR A 492 -19.15 7.56 35.06
CA THR A 492 -18.17 7.34 34.01
C THR A 492 -17.64 5.93 34.20
N SER A 493 -18.04 5.02 33.33
CA SER A 493 -17.45 3.69 33.27
C SER A 493 -15.99 3.89 32.88
N SER A 494 -15.12 3.88 33.87
CA SER A 494 -13.69 3.66 33.69
C SER A 494 -13.54 2.42 32.82
N SER A 495 -13.10 2.56 31.58
CA SER A 495 -12.72 1.41 30.77
C SER A 495 -11.68 0.64 31.57
N SER A 496 -12.03 -0.60 31.93
CA SER A 496 -11.09 -1.58 32.46
C SER A 496 -10.06 -1.82 31.36
N GLY A 497 -8.96 -1.05 31.39
CA GLY A 497 -8.02 -0.93 30.29
C GLY A 497 -7.30 -2.26 30.04
N SER A 498 -7.48 -2.80 28.83
CA SER A 498 -6.68 -3.92 28.33
C SER A 498 -5.18 -3.61 28.48
N SER A 499 -4.41 -4.64 28.88
CA SER A 499 -2.95 -4.55 28.96
C SER A 499 -2.35 -4.07 27.62
N PRO A 500 -1.51 -3.03 27.63
CA PRO A 500 -0.90 -2.47 26.43
C PRO A 500 0.09 -3.46 25.79
N ILE A 501 0.34 -3.29 24.49
CA ILE A 501 1.46 -3.94 23.82
C ILE A 501 2.63 -2.97 23.70
N VAL A 502 3.82 -3.41 24.10
CA VAL A 502 5.06 -2.67 23.91
C VAL A 502 5.66 -3.02 22.56
N LEU A 503 5.66 -2.05 21.65
CA LEU A 503 6.15 -2.16 20.29
C LEU A 503 7.48 -1.41 20.17
N ASP A 504 8.56 -2.11 19.82
CA ASP A 504 9.85 -1.49 19.51
C ASP A 504 10.03 -1.39 18.00
N ILE A 505 10.12 -0.17 17.48
CA ILE A 505 10.20 0.08 16.03
C ILE A 505 11.62 0.42 15.56
N ARG A 506 12.61 0.33 16.45
CA ARG A 506 14.03 0.60 16.14
C ARG A 506 14.63 -0.48 15.24
N ASP A 507 15.85 -0.24 14.78
CA ASP A 507 16.62 -1.26 14.08
C ASP A 507 16.80 -2.51 14.95
N THR A 508 16.72 -3.68 14.34
CA THR A 508 16.80 -4.96 15.06
C THR A 508 18.11 -5.13 15.82
N LEU A 509 19.24 -4.61 15.32
CA LEU A 509 20.51 -4.69 16.04
C LEU A 509 20.47 -3.85 17.33
N GLU A 510 19.71 -2.76 17.37
CA GLU A 510 19.51 -1.97 18.57
C GLU A 510 18.56 -2.65 19.56
N HIS A 511 17.51 -3.32 19.06
CA HIS A 511 16.60 -4.12 19.89
C HIS A 511 17.32 -5.29 20.55
N GLU A 512 18.06 -6.08 19.77
CA GLU A 512 18.74 -7.29 20.27
C GLU A 512 19.85 -7.01 21.29
N ARG A 513 20.47 -5.82 21.21
CA ARG A 513 21.45 -5.39 22.21
C ARG A 513 20.78 -5.04 23.53
N LEU A 514 19.65 -4.34 23.47
CA LEU A 514 18.96 -3.80 24.63
C LEU A 514 17.49 -3.49 24.31
N HIS A 515 16.58 -4.23 24.91
CA HIS A 515 15.13 -4.02 24.76
C HIS A 515 14.39 -4.08 26.10
N LEU A 516 13.22 -3.44 26.15
CA LEU A 516 12.28 -3.59 27.25
C LEU A 516 11.66 -4.98 27.21
N LYS A 517 11.61 -5.71 28.34
CA LYS A 517 11.28 -7.15 28.44
C LYS A 517 10.20 -7.63 27.48
N GLY A 518 8.92 -7.72 27.78
CA GLY A 518 7.87 -8.18 26.83
C GLY A 518 7.63 -7.39 25.52
N SER A 519 8.58 -6.59 25.01
CA SER A 519 8.45 -5.86 23.74
C SER A 519 8.53 -6.76 22.50
N VAL A 520 7.85 -6.37 21.43
CA VAL A 520 7.96 -6.97 20.10
C VAL A 520 8.69 -6.01 19.16
N ASN A 521 9.64 -6.50 18.36
CA ASN A 521 10.37 -5.66 17.40
C ASN A 521 9.72 -5.75 16.01
N VAL A 522 9.17 -4.63 15.54
CA VAL A 522 8.70 -4.47 14.16
C VAL A 522 9.29 -3.18 13.61
N PRO A 523 10.49 -3.23 13.00
CA PRO A 523 11.18 -2.02 12.55
C PRO A 523 10.34 -1.20 11.57
N MET A 524 10.16 0.09 11.87
CA MET A 524 9.47 1.03 10.99
C MET A 524 10.45 2.00 10.36
N LYS A 525 10.15 2.44 9.13
CA LYS A 525 10.93 3.45 8.40
C LYS A 525 10.11 4.68 8.10
N PHE A 526 10.75 5.85 8.17
CA PHE A 526 10.13 7.15 7.91
C PHE A 526 11.05 7.96 6.96
N PRO A 527 10.61 8.27 5.72
CA PRO A 527 9.37 7.81 5.09
C PRO A 527 9.36 6.28 4.86
N ALA A 528 8.17 5.71 4.65
CA ALA A 528 8.05 4.30 4.33
C ALA A 528 8.74 3.97 2.99
N ASP A 529 9.38 2.81 2.90
CA ASP A 529 9.96 2.34 1.63
C ASP A 529 8.84 2.22 0.60
N ALA A 530 8.96 2.88 -0.56
CA ALA A 530 7.97 2.76 -1.63
C ALA A 530 7.88 1.33 -2.21
N TYR A 531 8.97 0.58 -2.14
CA TYR A 531 9.09 -0.77 -2.71
C TYR A 531 9.70 -1.75 -1.72
N GLY A 532 9.29 -3.01 -1.83
CA GLY A 532 9.85 -4.13 -1.07
C GLY A 532 9.00 -4.59 0.10
N VAL A 533 9.49 -5.66 0.75
CA VAL A 533 8.77 -6.46 1.76
C VAL A 533 8.81 -5.90 3.18
N LYS A 534 9.50 -4.76 3.40
CA LYS A 534 9.66 -4.12 4.72
C LYS A 534 8.46 -3.22 5.06
N LYS A 535 7.28 -3.82 5.19
CA LYS A 535 6.03 -3.11 5.52
C LYS A 535 5.64 -3.47 6.95
N ALA A 536 5.83 -2.53 7.87
CA ALA A 536 5.55 -2.77 9.29
C ALA A 536 4.04 -2.91 9.53
N GLU A 537 3.23 -2.05 8.91
CA GLU A 537 1.76 -2.03 9.01
C GLU A 537 1.15 -3.40 8.76
N LEU A 538 1.64 -4.08 7.72
CA LEU A 538 1.19 -5.41 7.31
C LEU A 538 1.26 -6.41 8.47
N TRP A 539 2.37 -6.38 9.22
CA TRP A 539 2.61 -7.30 10.32
C TRP A 539 1.99 -6.80 11.62
N LEU A 540 1.94 -5.47 11.82
CA LEU A 540 1.25 -4.86 12.95
C LEU A 540 -0.24 -5.18 12.92
N GLN A 541 -0.89 -5.17 11.75
CA GLN A 541 -2.27 -5.62 11.61
C GLN A 541 -2.46 -7.07 12.10
N CYS A 542 -1.45 -7.94 11.92
CA CYS A 542 -1.48 -9.33 12.39
C CYS A 542 -1.18 -9.49 13.89
N ILE A 543 -0.60 -8.48 14.55
CA ILE A 543 -0.13 -8.55 15.94
C ILE A 543 -1.06 -7.78 16.89
N LEU A 544 -1.52 -6.60 16.48
CA LEU A 544 -2.32 -5.69 17.30
C LEU A 544 -3.76 -6.19 17.46
N LEU A 545 -4.33 -5.90 18.63
CA LEU A 545 -5.73 -6.21 18.94
C LEU A 545 -6.63 -4.97 18.90
N PRO A 546 -7.94 -5.15 18.67
CA PRO A 546 -8.92 -4.06 18.73
C PRO A 546 -8.83 -3.30 20.06
N PHE A 547 -8.81 -1.96 20.00
CA PHE A 547 -8.73 -1.04 21.14
C PHE A 547 -7.53 -1.25 22.09
N GLN A 548 -6.59 -2.12 21.76
CA GLN A 548 -5.42 -2.36 22.58
C GLN A 548 -4.53 -1.12 22.58
N SER A 549 -4.17 -0.64 23.76
CA SER A 549 -3.24 0.48 23.88
C SER A 549 -1.84 0.07 23.44
N VAL A 550 -1.12 0.96 22.77
CA VAL A 550 0.18 0.68 22.18
C VAL A 550 1.22 1.62 22.79
N VAL A 551 2.26 1.04 23.40
CA VAL A 551 3.45 1.78 23.81
C VAL A 551 4.52 1.57 22.77
N VAL A 552 4.97 2.64 22.12
CA VAL A 552 5.95 2.58 21.04
C VAL A 552 7.31 3.08 21.50
N ILE A 553 8.35 2.29 21.28
CA ILE A 553 9.75 2.68 21.50
C ILE A 553 10.39 2.96 20.15
N CYS A 554 10.82 4.20 19.93
CA CYS A 554 11.37 4.68 18.66
C CYS A 554 12.80 5.23 18.82
N ALA A 555 13.49 5.41 17.69
CA ALA A 555 14.88 5.89 17.69
C ALA A 555 14.94 7.42 17.74
N ASN A 556 14.03 8.10 17.01
CA ASN A 556 14.12 9.53 16.77
C ASN A 556 12.84 10.27 17.17
N LYS A 557 12.98 11.41 17.84
CA LYS A 557 11.86 12.27 18.23
C LYS A 557 10.99 12.76 17.06
N GLN A 558 11.58 12.88 15.87
CA GLN A 558 10.87 13.29 14.64
C GLN A 558 9.85 12.25 14.17
N GLU A 559 9.99 10.99 14.61
CA GLU A 559 9.10 9.90 14.23
C GLU A 559 7.76 9.94 15.00
N LEU A 560 7.70 10.59 16.15
CA LEU A 560 6.55 10.54 17.07
C LEU A 560 5.21 10.90 16.41
N PRO A 561 5.06 12.02 15.67
CA PRO A 561 3.79 12.34 15.03
C PRO A 561 3.42 11.35 13.93
N LEU A 562 4.41 10.87 13.17
CA LEU A 562 4.22 9.93 12.07
C LEU A 562 3.82 8.53 12.57
N ILE A 563 4.35 8.11 13.73
CA ILE A 563 3.95 6.86 14.40
C ILE A 563 2.47 6.90 14.74
N GLN A 564 2.02 8.00 15.37
CA GLN A 564 0.62 8.17 15.75
C GLN A 564 -0.30 8.15 14.52
N GLN A 565 0.06 8.88 13.47
CA GLN A 565 -0.69 8.87 12.20
C GLN A 565 -0.80 7.47 11.61
N ARG A 566 0.32 6.73 11.50
CA ARG A 566 0.35 5.40 10.89
C ARG A 566 -0.38 4.34 11.72
N LEU A 567 -0.29 4.39 13.04
CA LEU A 567 -1.02 3.47 13.91
C LEU A 567 -2.52 3.77 13.98
N ALA A 568 -2.92 5.05 13.91
CA ALA A 568 -4.33 5.43 13.82
C ALA A 568 -5.02 4.90 12.55
N LEU A 569 -4.27 4.72 11.44
CA LEU A 569 -4.79 4.10 10.23
C LEU A 569 -5.22 2.66 10.47
N ILE A 570 -4.34 1.84 11.05
CA ILE A 570 -4.51 0.39 11.14
C ILE A 570 -5.18 -0.07 12.43
N SER A 571 -5.07 0.69 13.52
CA SER A 571 -5.67 0.39 14.83
C SER A 571 -6.46 1.60 15.35
N PRO A 572 -7.57 1.96 14.71
CA PRO A 572 -8.34 3.11 15.10
C PRO A 572 -8.94 2.95 16.51
N GLY A 573 -8.96 4.04 17.26
CA GLY A 573 -9.43 4.06 18.66
C GLY A 573 -8.39 3.57 19.69
N ALA A 574 -7.25 3.01 19.25
CA ALA A 574 -6.16 2.66 20.16
C ALA A 574 -5.45 3.92 20.70
N ILE A 575 -5.13 3.91 21.99
CA ILE A 575 -4.30 4.95 22.61
C ILE A 575 -2.83 4.60 22.32
N VAL A 576 -2.10 5.54 21.74
CA VAL A 576 -0.67 5.38 21.40
C VAL A 576 0.18 6.33 22.25
N GLU A 577 1.04 5.76 23.09
CA GLU A 577 2.12 6.49 23.77
C GLU A 577 3.45 6.13 23.10
N ALA A 578 4.20 7.12 22.61
CA ALA A 578 5.46 6.89 21.93
C ALA A 578 6.60 7.59 22.67
N PHE A 579 7.71 6.88 22.86
CA PHE A 579 8.88 7.32 23.60
C PHE A 579 10.15 7.12 22.79
N VAL A 580 11.11 8.04 22.95
CA VAL A 580 12.44 7.88 22.35
C VAL A 580 13.27 6.98 23.24
N ALA A 581 13.87 5.93 22.68
CA ALA A 581 14.60 4.93 23.47
C ALA A 581 15.69 5.55 24.36
N LYS A 582 16.43 6.55 23.85
CA LYS A 582 17.47 7.26 24.62
C LYS A 582 16.96 7.95 25.89
N GLU A 583 15.67 8.28 25.96
CA GLU A 583 15.05 8.89 27.14
C GLU A 583 14.72 7.85 28.21
N LEU A 584 14.54 6.59 27.83
CA LEU A 584 14.18 5.48 28.73
C LEU A 584 15.37 4.61 29.13
N GLN A 585 16.38 4.53 28.27
CA GLN A 585 17.48 3.58 28.41
C GLN A 585 18.38 3.88 29.61
N PRO A 586 18.91 2.83 30.27
CA PRO A 586 19.95 2.96 31.28
C PRO A 586 21.22 3.59 30.70
N SER A 587 22.02 4.21 31.57
CA SER A 587 23.36 4.68 31.19
C SER A 587 24.26 3.52 30.76
N SER A 588 25.17 3.79 29.83
CA SER A 588 26.07 2.76 29.28
C SER A 588 26.92 2.07 30.36
N GLU A 589 27.26 2.77 31.45
CA GLU A 589 28.00 2.23 32.59
C GLU A 589 27.22 1.13 33.32
N VAL A 590 25.90 1.33 33.54
CA VAL A 590 25.02 0.34 34.18
C VAL A 590 24.90 -0.92 33.33
N VAL A 591 24.76 -0.76 32.01
CA VAL A 591 24.69 -1.87 31.06
C VAL A 591 25.99 -2.69 31.07
N GLN A 592 27.15 -2.02 31.05
CA GLN A 592 28.46 -2.68 31.08
C GLN A 592 28.70 -3.45 32.39
N SER A 593 28.31 -2.87 33.53
CA SER A 593 28.44 -3.54 34.84
C SER A 593 27.61 -4.83 34.90
N ALA A 594 26.37 -4.81 34.41
CA ALA A 594 25.47 -5.96 34.49
C ALA A 594 25.88 -7.14 33.59
N CYS A 595 26.53 -6.88 32.45
CA CYS A 595 27.07 -7.95 31.59
C CYS A 595 28.25 -8.70 32.21
N SER A 596 28.89 -8.18 33.27
CA SER A 596 30.06 -8.81 33.91
C SER A 596 29.69 -9.86 34.96
N THR A 597 28.43 -9.92 35.40
CA THR A 597 27.98 -10.70 36.57
C THR A 597 27.28 -12.02 36.25
N GLU A 598 26.75 -12.23 35.04
CA GLU A 598 26.03 -13.46 34.65
C GLU A 598 26.70 -14.15 33.45
N ILE A 599 27.42 -15.25 33.69
CA ILE A 599 28.22 -15.96 32.67
C ILE A 599 27.43 -17.11 32.00
N HIS A 600 26.30 -17.52 32.59
CA HIS A 600 25.58 -18.75 32.21
C HIS A 600 24.21 -18.55 31.53
N SER A 601 23.78 -17.32 31.29
CA SER A 601 22.54 -16.98 30.56
C SER A 601 22.85 -16.22 29.25
N HIS A 602 22.08 -16.49 28.19
CA HIS A 602 22.19 -15.76 26.92
C HIS A 602 21.74 -14.29 27.03
N TYR A 603 20.96 -14.00 28.06
CA TYR A 603 20.41 -12.69 28.35
C TYR A 603 20.53 -12.43 29.84
N CYS A 604 20.93 -11.22 30.22
CA CYS A 604 20.75 -10.73 31.59
C CYS A 604 19.65 -9.67 31.62
N SER A 605 19.05 -9.46 32.80
CA SER A 605 18.06 -8.42 32.99
C SER A 605 18.53 -7.38 33.98
N ILE A 606 18.30 -6.10 33.68
CA ILE A 606 18.48 -5.00 34.62
C ILE A 606 17.17 -4.28 34.87
N VAL A 607 17.00 -3.78 36.09
CA VAL A 607 15.83 -3.02 36.50
C VAL A 607 16.25 -1.56 36.68
N THR A 608 15.52 -0.65 36.07
CA THR A 608 15.75 0.80 36.15
C THR A 608 14.46 1.51 36.46
N ASP A 609 14.52 2.63 37.17
CA ASP A 609 13.33 3.47 37.37
C ASP A 609 12.98 4.25 36.09
N LEU A 610 11.69 4.37 35.81
CA LEU A 610 11.17 5.27 34.78
C LEU A 610 11.51 6.72 35.18
N PRO A 611 12.23 7.49 34.34
CA PRO A 611 12.60 8.87 34.66
C PRO A 611 11.41 9.71 35.08
N LEU A 612 11.56 10.51 36.14
CA LEU A 612 10.48 11.34 36.69
C LEU A 612 9.92 12.37 35.70
N SER A 613 10.72 12.77 34.70
CA SER A 613 10.30 13.64 33.61
C SER A 613 9.33 12.97 32.63
N ILE A 614 9.28 11.64 32.62
CA ILE A 614 8.44 10.87 31.70
C ILE A 614 7.13 10.51 32.40
N THR A 615 6.04 10.92 31.76
CA THR A 615 4.69 10.52 32.17
C THR A 615 4.20 9.47 31.19
N SER A 616 3.81 8.31 31.71
CA SER A 616 3.19 7.23 30.94
C SER A 616 2.01 6.68 31.72
N ARG A 617 0.91 6.37 31.03
CA ARG A 617 -0.23 5.66 31.61
C ARG A 617 0.00 4.16 31.70
N TYR A 618 0.98 3.67 30.95
CA TYR A 618 1.15 2.26 30.65
C TYR A 618 2.50 1.73 31.11
N LEU A 619 3.60 2.47 30.97
CA LEU A 619 4.90 1.99 31.44
C LEU A 619 4.94 1.92 32.97
N PRO A 620 5.38 0.79 33.55
CA PRO A 620 5.55 0.66 34.99
C PRO A 620 6.67 1.59 35.50
N ARG A 621 6.64 1.89 36.80
CA ARG A 621 7.70 2.69 37.44
C ARG A 621 9.06 2.02 37.43
N GLN A 622 9.09 0.69 37.43
CA GLN A 622 10.30 -0.10 37.26
C GLN A 622 10.28 -0.75 35.88
N LEU A 623 11.23 -0.36 35.04
CA LEU A 623 11.43 -0.92 33.70
C LEU A 623 12.43 -2.08 33.79
N VAL A 624 12.05 -3.22 33.22
CA VAL A 624 12.93 -4.37 33.08
C VAL A 624 13.50 -4.36 31.67
N TRP A 625 14.81 -4.21 31.57
CA TRP A 625 15.56 -4.28 30.32
C TRP A 625 16.23 -5.63 30.19
N VAL A 626 16.19 -6.20 29.00
CA VAL A 626 16.90 -7.41 28.61
C VAL A 626 18.11 -7.00 27.79
N ILE A 627 19.29 -7.50 28.17
CA ILE A 627 20.57 -7.20 27.54
C ILE A 627 21.10 -8.46 26.86
N GLY A 628 21.49 -8.35 25.60
CA GLY A 628 22.25 -9.41 24.92
C GLY A 628 23.71 -9.42 25.38
N THR A 629 24.20 -10.54 25.92
CA THR A 629 25.60 -10.65 26.37
C THR A 629 26.58 -10.71 25.19
N THR A 630 27.72 -10.04 25.29
CA THR A 630 28.70 -9.87 24.19
C THR A 630 29.37 -11.18 23.73
N THR A 631 29.35 -12.24 24.54
CA THR A 631 29.76 -13.60 24.16
C THR A 631 28.76 -14.31 23.24
N SER A 632 27.50 -13.84 23.18
CA SER A 632 26.48 -14.28 22.22
C SER A 632 26.54 -13.49 20.90
N ALA A 633 27.74 -13.10 20.48
CA ALA A 633 27.94 -12.42 19.20
C ALA A 633 27.31 -13.25 18.07
N LEU A 634 26.28 -12.66 17.46
CA LEU A 634 25.49 -13.12 16.31
C LEU A 634 24.13 -13.76 16.66
N SER A 635 23.29 -13.04 17.40
CA SER A 635 21.82 -13.20 17.36
C SER A 635 21.29 -13.16 15.92
N ARG A 636 21.97 -12.37 15.08
CA ARG A 636 21.75 -12.30 13.65
C ARG A 636 22.92 -12.91 12.89
N VAL A 637 22.65 -13.99 12.17
CA VAL A 637 23.62 -14.75 11.37
C VAL A 637 23.80 -14.04 10.03
N ASP A 638 24.94 -13.37 9.84
CA ASP A 638 25.22 -12.54 8.66
C ASP A 638 26.50 -12.92 7.88
N LYS A 639 27.41 -13.69 8.48
CA LYS A 639 28.63 -14.19 7.81
C LYS A 639 28.51 -15.67 7.44
N TYR A 640 29.33 -16.05 6.46
CA TYR A 640 29.44 -17.43 5.96
C TYR A 640 29.78 -18.44 7.07
N GLN A 641 30.77 -18.11 7.92
CA GLN A 641 31.24 -19.01 8.98
C GLN A 641 30.11 -19.32 9.97
N ASP A 642 29.21 -18.36 10.19
CA ASP A 642 28.14 -18.47 11.17
C ASP A 642 26.98 -19.34 10.66
N LEU A 643 26.81 -19.46 9.32
CA LEU A 643 25.77 -20.32 8.73
C LEU A 643 25.97 -21.81 9.03
N GLN A 644 27.13 -22.24 9.55
CA GLN A 644 27.28 -23.61 10.08
C GLN A 644 26.25 -23.93 11.16
N CYS A 645 25.73 -22.92 11.87
CA CYS A 645 24.73 -23.15 12.91
C CYS A 645 23.38 -23.67 12.38
N ILE A 646 23.10 -23.55 11.08
CA ILE A 646 21.85 -24.04 10.48
C ILE A 646 21.91 -25.54 10.11
N GLU A 647 23.05 -26.18 10.30
CA GLU A 647 23.19 -27.62 10.12
C GLU A 647 22.33 -28.40 11.13
N PRO A 648 21.87 -29.62 10.78
CA PRO A 648 21.09 -30.43 11.70
C PRO A 648 21.97 -30.86 12.89
N VAL A 649 21.77 -30.20 14.04
CA VAL A 649 22.45 -30.49 15.30
C VAL A 649 21.39 -30.76 16.38
N GLU A 650 21.66 -31.69 17.28
CA GLU A 650 20.76 -32.02 18.39
C GLU A 650 20.41 -30.76 19.23
N GLY A 651 19.13 -30.58 19.53
CA GLY A 651 18.63 -29.42 20.25
C GLY A 651 18.54 -28.11 19.44
N THR A 652 18.84 -28.13 18.13
CA THR A 652 18.68 -26.97 17.23
C THR A 652 17.52 -27.17 16.26
N VAL A 653 16.63 -26.19 16.15
CA VAL A 653 15.54 -26.15 15.16
C VAL A 653 15.80 -25.02 14.17
N VAL A 654 15.78 -25.35 12.88
CA VAL A 654 15.75 -24.35 11.81
C VAL A 654 14.30 -24.09 11.42
N LEU A 655 13.84 -22.85 11.57
CA LEU A 655 12.48 -22.42 11.30
C LEU A 655 12.41 -21.60 10.02
N ASP A 656 11.63 -22.05 9.05
CA ASP A 656 11.25 -21.29 7.87
C ASP A 656 9.93 -20.56 8.13
N CYS A 657 9.98 -19.22 8.20
CA CYS A 657 8.79 -18.38 8.41
C CYS A 657 8.25 -17.72 7.13
N ARG A 658 8.65 -18.23 5.95
CA ARG A 658 8.09 -17.80 4.66
C ARG A 658 6.65 -18.28 4.45
N THR A 659 6.01 -17.81 3.39
CA THR A 659 4.69 -18.31 2.98
C THR A 659 4.76 -19.79 2.60
N ALA A 660 3.62 -20.50 2.65
CA ALA A 660 3.52 -21.88 2.19
C ALA A 660 3.94 -22.04 0.71
N TYR A 661 3.66 -21.02 -0.11
CA TYR A 661 4.09 -20.98 -1.51
C TYR A 661 5.62 -20.97 -1.64
N GLU A 662 6.31 -20.06 -0.95
CA GLU A 662 7.77 -19.98 -0.96
C GLU A 662 8.44 -21.26 -0.43
N PHE A 663 7.87 -21.88 0.62
CA PHE A 663 8.36 -23.13 1.18
C PHE A 663 8.18 -24.33 0.24
N LYS A 664 7.08 -24.34 -0.53
CA LYS A 664 6.79 -25.37 -1.55
C LYS A 664 7.75 -25.29 -2.73
N ASN A 665 8.25 -24.11 -3.11
CA ASN A 665 9.19 -23.97 -4.22
C ASN A 665 10.59 -24.51 -3.86
N GLY A 666 11.03 -24.30 -2.63
CA GLY A 666 12.26 -24.89 -2.11
C GLY A 666 12.58 -24.32 -0.73
N SER A 667 13.29 -25.08 0.10
CA SER A 667 13.60 -24.69 1.48
C SER A 667 14.89 -25.36 1.98
N HIS A 668 15.33 -24.97 3.17
CA HIS A 668 16.33 -25.73 3.92
C HIS A 668 15.82 -27.17 4.22
N LYS A 669 16.65 -28.18 3.95
CA LYS A 669 16.30 -29.62 4.02
C LYS A 669 15.70 -30.07 5.34
N TYR A 670 16.20 -29.50 6.44
CA TYR A 670 15.81 -29.91 7.80
C TYR A 670 14.90 -28.89 8.48
N SER A 671 14.41 -27.88 7.75
CA SER A 671 13.59 -26.83 8.36
C SER A 671 12.18 -27.29 8.70
N VAL A 672 11.65 -26.77 9.80
CA VAL A 672 10.22 -26.76 10.13
C VAL A 672 9.61 -25.51 9.49
N HIS A 673 8.41 -25.63 8.92
CA HIS A 673 7.74 -24.51 8.25
C HIS A 673 6.56 -24.03 9.08
N ILE A 674 6.65 -22.79 9.57
CA ILE A 674 5.55 -22.08 10.23
C ILE A 674 5.60 -20.63 9.75
N PRO A 675 4.68 -20.21 8.87
CA PRO A 675 4.60 -18.83 8.39
C PRO A 675 4.60 -17.81 9.53
N LEU A 676 5.23 -16.65 9.31
CA LEU A 676 5.15 -15.54 10.29
C LEU A 676 3.70 -15.16 10.61
N ALA A 677 2.80 -15.23 9.63
CA ALA A 677 1.38 -14.96 9.83
C ALA A 677 0.75 -15.84 10.92
N ASP A 678 1.13 -17.11 10.98
CA ASP A 678 0.61 -18.07 11.96
C ASP A 678 1.18 -17.76 13.35
N LEU A 679 2.46 -17.39 13.45
CA LEU A 679 3.06 -16.92 14.70
C LEU A 679 2.37 -15.66 15.23
N CYS A 680 2.06 -14.71 14.35
CA CYS A 680 1.29 -13.51 14.68
C CYS A 680 -0.12 -13.87 15.14
N GLN A 681 -0.81 -14.77 14.44
CA GLN A 681 -2.16 -15.22 14.81
C GLN A 681 -2.18 -15.90 16.19
N MET A 682 -1.22 -16.78 16.48
CA MET A 682 -1.08 -17.38 17.80
C MET A 682 -0.87 -16.33 18.89
N THR A 683 -0.06 -15.29 18.60
CA THR A 683 0.18 -14.17 19.51
C THR A 683 -1.09 -13.35 19.74
N ALA A 684 -1.86 -13.04 18.69
CA ALA A 684 -3.10 -12.29 18.81
C ALA A 684 -4.16 -13.08 19.60
N LEU A 685 -4.32 -14.38 19.32
CA LEU A 685 -5.25 -15.25 20.05
C LEU A 685 -4.87 -15.39 21.53
N ASP A 686 -3.59 -15.37 21.86
CA ASP A 686 -3.11 -15.33 23.24
C ASP A 686 -3.54 -14.03 23.95
N GLY A 687 -3.32 -12.88 23.31
CA GLY A 687 -3.74 -11.59 23.86
C GLY A 687 -5.25 -11.45 24.05
N LEU A 688 -6.07 -12.01 23.14
CA LEU A 688 -7.53 -12.03 23.29
C LEU A 688 -8.01 -12.87 24.50
N LYS A 689 -7.30 -13.94 24.83
CA LYS A 689 -7.59 -14.73 26.03
C LYS A 689 -7.31 -13.94 27.30
N ILE A 690 -6.23 -13.15 27.31
CA ILE A 690 -5.88 -12.26 28.42
C ILE A 690 -6.94 -11.16 28.60
N GLN A 691 -7.34 -10.51 27.50
CA GLN A 691 -8.39 -9.49 27.51
C GLN A 691 -9.73 -10.01 28.06
N SER A 692 -10.11 -11.25 27.71
CA SER A 692 -11.36 -11.85 28.20
C SER A 692 -11.29 -12.33 29.65
N SER A 693 -10.11 -12.74 30.16
CA SER A 693 -9.94 -13.11 31.57
C SER A 693 -9.95 -11.92 32.52
N ASP A 694 -9.44 -10.75 32.09
CA ASP A 694 -9.42 -9.52 32.91
C ASP A 694 -10.84 -9.00 33.24
N HIS A 695 -11.86 -9.42 32.48
CA HIS A 695 -13.26 -9.10 32.77
C HIS A 695 -13.88 -9.95 33.89
N ASN A 696 -13.23 -11.02 34.34
CA ASN A 696 -13.81 -11.99 35.31
C ASN A 696 -13.11 -12.04 36.69
N ILE A 697 -12.13 -11.18 36.98
CA ILE A 697 -11.36 -11.24 38.23
C ILE A 697 -11.81 -10.17 39.23
N ASN A 698 -12.32 -10.62 40.38
CA ASN A 698 -12.41 -9.82 41.61
C ASN A 698 -10.99 -9.42 42.04
N LYS A 699 -10.70 -8.11 42.05
CA LYS A 699 -9.43 -7.53 42.52
C LYS A 699 -9.21 -7.83 44.01
N CYS A 700 -8.51 -8.91 44.32
CA CYS A 700 -7.87 -9.10 45.62
C CYS A 700 -6.75 -10.13 45.48
N GLU A 701 -5.56 -9.70 45.11
CA GLU A 701 -4.28 -10.21 45.64
C GLU A 701 -3.10 -9.41 45.05
N VAL A 702 -2.02 -9.38 45.82
CA VAL A 702 -0.87 -8.46 45.75
C VAL A 702 -0.12 -8.60 44.41
N GLN A 703 -0.17 -7.56 43.57
CA GLN A 703 0.52 -7.52 42.28
C GLN A 703 2.04 -7.38 42.44
N SER A 704 2.76 -8.48 42.20
CA SER A 704 4.12 -8.42 41.65
C SER A 704 4.12 -7.58 40.38
N VAL A 705 5.21 -6.86 40.09
CA VAL A 705 5.36 -5.97 38.92
C VAL A 705 5.07 -6.74 37.62
N GLU A 706 3.81 -6.75 37.15
CA GLU A 706 3.39 -7.48 35.96
C GLU A 706 3.79 -6.68 34.73
N PHE A 707 4.95 -7.02 34.18
CA PHE A 707 5.42 -6.49 32.91
C PHE A 707 4.47 -6.90 31.78
N HIS A 708 4.19 -6.01 30.82
CA HIS A 708 3.26 -6.20 29.69
C HIS A 708 3.76 -7.23 28.65
N GLY A 709 3.90 -8.48 29.06
CA GLY A 709 4.27 -9.63 28.25
C GLY A 709 3.06 -10.44 27.76
N PRO A 710 3.28 -11.42 26.87
CA PRO A 710 2.26 -12.42 26.53
C PRO A 710 2.01 -13.36 27.72
N SER A 711 1.04 -14.26 27.59
CA SER A 711 0.84 -15.30 28.58
C SER A 711 2.08 -16.21 28.67
N PRO A 712 2.40 -16.77 29.86
CA PRO A 712 3.45 -17.78 29.99
C PRO A 712 3.22 -19.03 29.11
N GLN A 713 1.98 -19.26 28.65
CA GLN A 713 1.60 -20.40 27.82
C GLN A 713 1.96 -20.21 26.34
N LEU A 714 2.14 -18.98 25.85
CA LEU A 714 2.44 -18.72 24.44
C LEU A 714 3.74 -19.41 23.99
N GLY A 715 4.78 -19.38 24.82
CA GLY A 715 6.06 -20.05 24.52
C GLY A 715 5.88 -21.56 24.35
N GLN A 716 5.08 -22.20 25.21
CA GLN A 716 4.75 -23.62 25.08
C GLN A 716 3.91 -23.90 23.83
N ALA A 717 2.99 -23.01 23.48
CA ALA A 717 2.19 -23.14 22.27
C ALA A 717 3.07 -23.13 21.01
N PHE A 718 4.07 -22.24 20.94
CA PHE A 718 5.06 -22.26 19.86
C PHE A 718 5.86 -23.57 19.84
N LEU A 719 6.36 -24.03 20.98
CA LEU A 719 7.14 -25.28 21.06
C LEU A 719 6.36 -26.49 20.54
N ARG A 720 5.05 -26.58 20.82
CA ARG A 720 4.20 -27.66 20.31
C ARG A 720 4.13 -27.71 18.77
N GLN A 721 4.25 -26.55 18.11
CA GLN A 721 4.28 -26.49 16.63
C GLN A 721 5.63 -26.94 16.06
N PHE A 722 6.71 -26.84 16.83
CA PHE A 722 8.05 -27.26 16.39
C PHE A 722 8.31 -28.76 16.56
N CYS A 723 7.61 -29.42 17.48
CA CYS A 723 7.83 -30.83 17.81
C CYS A 723 7.33 -31.78 16.70
N ARG A 724 8.27 -32.38 15.96
CA ARG A 724 8.02 -33.65 15.22
C ARG A 724 8.30 -34.83 16.15
N PRO A 725 7.74 -36.03 15.90
CA PRO A 725 8.04 -37.25 16.67
C PRO A 725 9.54 -37.59 16.76
N SER A 726 10.36 -37.07 15.83
CA SER A 726 11.81 -37.27 15.77
C SER A 726 12.64 -36.28 16.59
N LEU A 727 12.04 -35.23 17.17
CA LEU A 727 12.70 -34.28 18.10
C LEU A 727 12.41 -34.71 19.55
N THR A 728 13.04 -35.81 19.98
CA THR A 728 12.93 -36.32 21.36
C THR A 728 13.90 -35.66 22.34
N ALA A 729 14.84 -34.85 21.85
CA ALA A 729 15.75 -34.04 22.66
C ALA A 729 15.20 -32.60 22.82
N GLY A 730 15.24 -32.08 24.06
CA GLY A 730 14.75 -30.73 24.35
C GLY A 730 15.40 -29.64 23.49
N ILE A 731 14.58 -28.76 22.92
CA ILE A 731 15.03 -27.64 22.08
C ILE A 731 15.84 -26.66 22.94
N LYS A 732 17.06 -26.36 22.50
CA LYS A 732 17.96 -25.37 23.13
C LYS A 732 18.13 -24.12 22.27
N ARG A 733 18.02 -24.26 20.95
CA ARG A 733 18.25 -23.19 19.98
C ARG A 733 17.23 -23.24 18.83
N ILE A 734 16.77 -22.07 18.40
CA ILE A 734 15.93 -21.86 17.23
C ILE A 734 16.61 -20.85 16.31
N ILE A 735 16.77 -21.18 15.04
CA ILE A 735 17.30 -20.29 14.00
C ILE A 735 16.23 -20.06 12.96
N VAL A 736 15.78 -18.81 12.83
CA VAL A 736 14.66 -18.44 11.97
C VAL A 736 15.16 -17.79 10.68
N TYR A 737 14.61 -18.16 9.54
CA TYR A 737 14.85 -17.47 8.28
C TYR A 737 13.55 -17.22 7.52
N CYS A 738 13.55 -16.14 6.74
CA CYS A 738 12.51 -15.87 5.74
C CYS A 738 13.14 -15.72 4.35
N ALA A 739 12.53 -15.02 3.38
CA ALA A 739 13.19 -14.82 2.07
C ALA A 739 14.44 -13.93 2.15
N ALA A 740 14.34 -12.80 2.85
CA ALA A 740 15.34 -11.72 2.82
C ALA A 740 15.73 -11.14 4.20
N GLY A 741 15.21 -11.69 5.30
CA GLY A 741 15.53 -11.34 6.69
C GLY A 741 14.46 -10.54 7.46
N TYR A 742 13.59 -9.78 6.80
CA TYR A 742 12.64 -8.89 7.52
C TYR A 742 11.53 -9.62 8.29
N ARG A 743 11.01 -10.74 7.77
CA ARG A 743 10.02 -11.54 8.51
C ARG A 743 10.66 -12.37 9.62
N SER A 744 11.91 -12.80 9.43
CA SER A 744 12.62 -13.62 10.42
C SER A 744 13.00 -12.83 11.67
N LEU A 745 13.37 -11.55 11.56
CA LEU A 745 13.59 -10.70 12.75
C LEU A 745 12.30 -10.48 13.56
N ILE A 746 11.14 -10.32 12.90
CA ILE A 746 9.85 -10.15 13.59
C ILE A 746 9.53 -11.45 14.32
N ALA A 747 9.62 -12.60 13.62
CA ALA A 747 9.43 -13.92 14.21
C ALA A 747 10.37 -14.16 15.41
N ALA A 748 11.65 -13.81 15.27
CA ALA A 748 12.63 -13.96 16.35
C ALA A 748 12.23 -13.13 17.58
N SER A 749 11.76 -11.89 17.39
CA SER A 749 11.29 -11.06 18.51
C SER A 749 10.03 -11.61 19.18
N LEU A 750 9.09 -12.18 18.43
CA LEU A 750 7.89 -12.84 18.97
C LEU A 750 8.25 -14.07 19.81
N LEU A 751 9.20 -14.88 19.34
CA LEU A 751 9.68 -16.06 20.07
C LEU A 751 10.41 -15.67 21.35
N ARG A 752 11.34 -14.69 21.29
CA ARG A 752 12.04 -14.17 22.48
C ARG A 752 11.04 -13.65 23.51
N ARG A 753 10.11 -12.78 23.08
CA ARG A 753 9.03 -12.25 23.91
C ARG A 753 8.23 -13.35 24.62
N ALA A 754 7.91 -14.44 23.91
CA ALA A 754 7.15 -15.55 24.48
C ALA A 754 7.98 -16.42 25.45
N PHE A 755 9.25 -16.68 25.16
CA PHE A 755 10.12 -17.46 26.03
C PHE A 755 10.54 -16.70 27.29
N GLU A 756 10.75 -15.39 27.18
CA GLU A 756 10.99 -14.50 28.31
C GLU A 756 9.81 -14.49 29.30
N ALA A 757 8.57 -14.53 28.79
CA ALA A 757 7.36 -14.63 29.61
C ALA A 757 7.18 -16.02 30.23
N ALA A 758 7.54 -17.08 29.51
CA ALA A 758 7.48 -18.44 29.99
C ALA A 758 8.63 -18.83 30.95
N GLY A 759 9.65 -17.99 31.10
CA GLY A 759 10.86 -18.30 31.87
C GLY A 759 11.69 -19.45 31.25
N VAL A 760 11.58 -19.65 29.94
CA VAL A 760 12.25 -20.73 29.22
C VAL A 760 13.54 -20.21 28.58
N SER A 761 14.66 -20.85 28.89
CA SER A 761 15.97 -20.48 28.32
C SER A 761 16.21 -21.17 26.98
N ILE A 762 15.66 -20.60 25.89
CA ILE A 762 15.93 -21.02 24.51
C ILE A 762 16.60 -19.88 23.75
N GLU A 763 17.70 -20.19 23.08
CA GLU A 763 18.40 -19.25 22.20
C GLU A 763 17.63 -19.07 20.89
N VAL A 764 17.33 -17.83 20.49
CA VAL A 764 16.64 -17.51 19.23
C VAL A 764 17.51 -16.60 18.38
N ARG A 765 17.79 -17.03 17.15
CA ARG A 765 18.59 -16.29 16.16
C ARG A 765 17.82 -16.12 14.85
N ASP A 766 18.19 -15.10 14.05
CA ASP A 766 17.69 -14.95 12.68
C ASP A 766 18.80 -14.96 11.63
N VAL A 767 18.47 -15.36 10.39
CA VAL A 767 19.42 -15.30 9.26
C VAL A 767 19.25 -14.01 8.46
N SER A 768 20.29 -13.18 8.46
CA SER A 768 20.36 -11.97 7.64
C SER A 768 20.39 -12.32 6.16
N GLY A 769 19.56 -11.67 5.35
CA GLY A 769 19.39 -12.02 3.94
C GLY A 769 18.58 -13.31 3.70
N GLY A 770 18.19 -14.04 4.75
CA GLY A 770 17.26 -15.16 4.70
C GLY A 770 17.65 -16.29 3.75
N ALA A 771 16.66 -16.86 3.07
CA ALA A 771 16.79 -17.92 2.09
C ALA A 771 17.77 -17.57 0.98
N LEU A 772 17.79 -16.31 0.51
CA LEU A 772 18.72 -15.88 -0.53
C LEU A 772 20.18 -16.08 -0.09
N GLN A 773 20.48 -15.79 1.18
CA GLN A 773 21.81 -15.99 1.76
C GLN A 773 22.14 -17.48 1.89
N ILE A 774 21.19 -18.29 2.38
CA ILE A 774 21.35 -19.74 2.50
C ILE A 774 21.60 -20.37 1.13
N MET A 775 20.81 -20.02 0.10
CA MET A 775 20.99 -20.53 -1.26
C MET A 775 22.35 -20.16 -1.86
N LYS A 776 22.84 -18.94 -1.59
CA LYS A 776 24.14 -18.46 -2.10
C LYS A 776 25.33 -19.13 -1.41
N GLN A 777 25.22 -19.38 -0.12
CA GLN A 777 26.37 -19.74 0.72
C GLN A 777 26.36 -21.20 1.19
N ARG A 778 25.18 -21.79 1.38
CA ARG A 778 24.95 -23.19 1.77
C ARG A 778 23.96 -23.88 0.82
N PRO A 779 24.22 -23.91 -0.50
CA PRO A 779 23.35 -24.59 -1.46
C PRO A 779 23.24 -26.09 -1.17
N ASP A 780 24.23 -26.68 -0.49
CA ASP A 780 24.25 -28.06 -0.02
C ASP A 780 23.12 -28.38 0.96
N LEU A 781 22.63 -27.38 1.72
CA LEU A 781 21.52 -27.52 2.67
C LEU A 781 20.16 -27.12 2.08
N TRP A 782 20.13 -26.65 0.83
CA TRP A 782 18.91 -26.24 0.16
C TRP A 782 18.32 -27.37 -0.68
N GLU A 783 17.00 -27.54 -0.62
CA GLU A 783 16.25 -28.46 -1.46
C GLU A 783 15.29 -27.67 -2.36
N VAL A 784 15.47 -27.78 -3.67
CA VAL A 784 14.50 -27.29 -4.65
C VAL A 784 13.43 -28.37 -4.81
N LYS A 785 12.20 -28.06 -4.43
CA LYS A 785 11.08 -29.01 -4.40
C LYS A 785 10.20 -28.87 -5.63
N ASP A 786 9.90 -27.64 -6.04
CA ASP A 786 9.08 -27.34 -7.21
C ASP A 786 9.86 -26.37 -8.13
N ARG A 787 10.25 -26.88 -9.31
CA ARG A 787 10.98 -26.12 -10.33
C ARG A 787 10.08 -25.29 -11.22
N SER A 788 8.76 -25.40 -11.07
CA SER A 788 7.82 -24.75 -11.99
C SER A 788 7.94 -23.23 -11.95
N ILE A 789 8.33 -22.63 -10.81
CA ILE A 789 8.52 -21.18 -10.66
C ILE A 789 9.55 -20.89 -9.55
N ILE A 790 10.80 -20.56 -9.92
CA ILE A 790 11.74 -19.92 -9.00
C ILE A 790 11.55 -18.41 -9.10
N CYS A 791 10.55 -17.87 -8.39
CA CYS A 791 10.50 -16.43 -8.10
C CYS A 791 11.30 -16.20 -6.82
N ILE A 792 12.57 -15.85 -6.95
CA ILE A 792 13.28 -15.10 -5.93
C ILE A 792 12.83 -13.66 -6.13
N SER A 793 11.91 -13.16 -5.29
CA SER A 793 11.50 -11.75 -5.31
C SER A 793 12.63 -10.84 -4.88
#